data_AF-A0A8S3RSD6-F1
#
_entry.id   AF-A0A8S3RSD6-F1
#
_cell.length_a   1.000
_cell.length_b   1.000
_cell.length_c   1.000
_cell.angle_alpha   90.00
_cell.angle_beta   90.00
_cell.angle_gamma   90.00
#
_symmetry.space_group_name_H-M   'P 1'
#
loop_
_entity.id
_entity.type
_entity.pdbx_description
1 polymer ?
#
loop_
_entity_poly.entity_id
_entity_poly.type
_entity_poly.pdbx_seq_one_letter_code
_entity_poly.pdbx_strand_id
1 'polypeptide(L)'
;MTIYYIDETNGIFFLELTAITIAPDETDSLTRYQYTADKNGIKTKVYGLGHAWRKAEEMTCTAGGYKVNVLRDSLGEFTNRQDLVLIYTDSSDTVFIERRKDILSKFKSFDAKVVFAADNFIWPDPKLKKQYPKVPQIESRYLNGGAFIGYAKTIVEMLNYKKINDMDDDQLYFTKIFLDKQLRAAFNRLASDLADEWTETLGCAACSRSTISLKELKKDDYPIVQLSVFIDQPIPFLVEGLKTIKDLDYPKKRIDLLVYNNADYHEVDVELFLSGCSDEYRSVTVISTNDEMTGTAARNSAIDQCLLSKCAYLFFVDGNVHLTDPETLKDLIEQNRTILAPMLSQHKNYWSNFWTGLNDHGYYGQTEDYTEMVDLEKKGLWNVPYIRYVYLIHGSIMPKLMRAFTREDISDEEERDISFTKNIREKGLFMYVNNMKYRGHLVNTDDYNTTHLHSDMFQMFKNPLDWEKKYIHENYSVALKDGAVITQPCPDVYWFPIVSDTFCDHMIETMEDYGKWSDGGHEDVRVGGYENVPTVDIHMRQIDFDEHFLDFLQTYVRPLKDKVYPGMSEEANAVMNFVVRYRPGEQDHLEPHHDASTYTINIGLNRQGIDYAGGGSRFIRYNCSVVNTRKDLAKLYNRIHYIGVNQYTIGAPHPALSSVTTSTRDVARLPVKLKLLTGTYQLQSTRAAFNQNQVDPTCQLCNLESETLEHFISKCSALSSIRMSFLLEYDNLLKMSVCTKCSTNNKTVDTLCILNPSAVFCGCDCKCNCRQKLNLLEHLSRRLCFSLHVARNNILNALPSSNRKGLRAATPL
;
A
#
# COMPACT_ATOMS: atom_id res chain seq x y z
N MET A 1 13.40 -4.75 44.65
CA MET A 1 12.81 -5.85 43.85
C MET A 1 13.93 -6.67 43.24
N THR A 2 14.02 -7.91 43.70
CA THR A 2 15.10 -8.85 43.50
C THR A 2 14.93 -9.55 42.14
N ILE A 3 15.99 -9.69 41.35
CA ILE A 3 15.94 -10.37 40.05
C ILE A 3 16.32 -11.83 40.28
N TYR A 4 15.42 -12.74 39.91
CA TYR A 4 15.57 -14.19 40.03
C TYR A 4 16.11 -14.78 38.72
N TYR A 5 16.92 -15.83 38.83
CA TYR A 5 17.34 -16.71 37.73
C TYR A 5 16.87 -18.14 38.03
N ILE A 6 16.51 -18.97 37.05
CA ILE A 6 16.20 -20.40 37.23
C ILE A 6 17.13 -21.19 36.31
N ASP A 7 18.00 -22.02 36.89
CA ASP A 7 18.75 -23.08 36.19
C ASP A 7 18.01 -24.41 36.46
N GLU A 8 17.57 -25.09 35.38
CA GLU A 8 16.83 -26.36 35.46
C GLU A 8 17.62 -27.54 36.04
N THR A 9 18.88 -27.33 36.44
CA THR A 9 19.66 -28.37 37.13
C THR A 9 20.18 -28.00 38.52
N ASN A 10 20.17 -26.72 38.95
CA ASN A 10 20.74 -26.31 40.25
C ASN A 10 20.13 -25.07 40.96
N GLY A 11 18.88 -24.68 40.70
CA GLY A 11 18.14 -23.73 41.56
C GLY A 11 18.36 -22.24 41.27
N ILE A 12 17.73 -21.38 42.09
CA ILE A 12 17.62 -19.93 41.86
C ILE A 12 18.86 -19.16 42.32
N PHE A 13 19.52 -18.42 41.40
CA PHE A 13 20.68 -17.57 41.73
C PHE A 13 20.39 -16.05 41.59
N PHE A 14 20.93 -15.25 42.51
CA PHE A 14 20.77 -13.80 42.58
C PHE A 14 22.04 -13.08 42.12
N LEU A 15 22.00 -12.23 41.10
CA LEU A 15 23.18 -11.45 40.71
C LEU A 15 23.35 -10.18 41.57
N GLU A 16 24.44 -10.16 42.32
CA GLU A 16 24.93 -8.98 43.03
C GLU A 16 25.78 -8.08 42.11
N LEU A 17 25.85 -6.78 42.42
CA LEU A 17 26.78 -5.85 41.77
C LEU A 17 27.57 -5.11 42.84
N THR A 18 28.90 -5.13 42.69
CA THR A 18 29.82 -4.34 43.52
C THR A 18 30.71 -3.48 42.63
N ALA A 19 30.78 -2.20 42.94
CA ALA A 19 31.71 -1.26 42.35
C ALA A 19 33.07 -1.36 43.03
N ILE A 20 34.12 -1.47 42.24
CA ILE A 20 35.51 -1.59 42.68
C ILE A 20 36.27 -0.39 42.16
N THR A 21 37.03 0.26 43.04
CA THR A 21 37.98 1.30 42.66
C THR A 21 39.28 1.15 43.44
N ILE A 22 40.35 1.72 42.91
CA ILE A 22 41.59 1.92 43.64
C ILE A 22 41.70 3.40 43.99
N ALA A 23 42.00 3.69 45.25
CA ALA A 23 42.29 5.04 45.71
C ALA A 23 43.32 4.97 46.86
N PRO A 24 44.44 5.72 46.79
CA PRO A 24 45.45 5.73 47.85
C PRO A 24 44.97 6.46 49.10
N ASP A 25 44.11 7.47 48.94
CA ASP A 25 43.69 8.39 49.99
C ASP A 25 42.18 8.62 49.94
N GLU A 26 41.59 8.93 51.09
CA GLU A 26 40.21 9.41 51.17
C GLU A 26 40.14 10.85 50.65
N THR A 27 39.69 11.00 49.41
CA THR A 27 39.53 12.30 48.75
C THR A 27 38.05 12.65 48.63
N ASP A 28 37.75 13.94 48.43
CA ASP A 28 36.38 14.38 48.13
C ASP A 28 35.82 13.69 46.88
N SER A 29 36.68 13.40 45.88
CA SER A 29 36.30 12.63 44.70
C SER A 29 35.89 11.20 45.04
N LEU A 30 36.66 10.51 45.90
CA LEU A 30 36.30 9.17 46.37
C LEU A 30 35.02 9.20 47.19
N THR A 31 34.86 10.21 48.06
CA THR A 31 33.65 10.40 48.86
C THR A 31 32.43 10.62 47.96
N ARG A 32 32.56 11.43 46.91
CA ARG A 32 31.52 11.63 45.88
C ARG A 32 31.22 10.35 45.12
N TYR A 33 32.24 9.59 44.75
CA TYR A 33 32.10 8.30 44.09
C TYR A 33 31.29 7.32 44.96
N GLN A 34 31.68 7.15 46.23
CA GLN A 34 30.99 6.27 47.17
C GLN A 34 29.57 6.76 47.49
N TYR A 35 29.38 8.06 47.68
CA TYR A 35 28.07 8.65 47.90
C TYR A 35 27.12 8.40 46.72
N THR A 36 27.61 8.61 45.49
CA THR A 36 26.79 8.38 44.29
C THR A 36 26.52 6.89 44.05
N ALA A 37 27.46 6.01 44.40
CA ALA A 37 27.24 4.56 44.37
C ALA A 37 26.19 4.11 45.40
N ASP A 38 26.31 4.55 46.65
CA ASP A 38 25.40 4.19 47.74
C ASP A 38 23.98 4.70 47.49
N LYS A 39 23.86 5.96 47.03
CA LYS A 39 22.58 6.54 46.58
C LYS A 39 21.90 5.70 45.49
N ASN A 40 22.69 5.00 44.70
CA ASN A 40 22.23 4.13 43.62
C ASN A 40 22.14 2.64 44.01
N GLY A 41 22.30 2.34 45.30
CA GLY A 41 22.22 0.99 45.85
C GLY A 41 23.34 0.07 45.37
N ILE A 42 24.49 0.64 45.00
CA ILE A 42 25.68 -0.07 44.53
C ILE A 42 26.68 -0.10 45.68
N LYS A 43 27.06 -1.31 46.11
CA LYS A 43 28.10 -1.48 47.13
C LYS A 43 29.45 -1.10 46.53
N THR A 44 30.24 -0.28 47.22
CA THR A 44 31.61 0.03 46.82
C THR A 44 32.62 -0.70 47.67
N LYS A 45 33.66 -1.25 47.04
CA LYS A 45 34.91 -1.60 47.72
C LYS A 45 36.05 -0.76 47.16
N VAL A 46 36.77 -0.12 48.06
CA VAL A 46 37.93 0.71 47.76
C VAL A 46 39.16 -0.05 48.21
N TYR A 47 40.12 -0.22 47.30
CA TYR A 47 41.41 -0.85 47.59
C TYR A 47 42.53 0.18 47.50
N GLY A 48 43.61 -0.02 48.25
CA GLY A 48 44.79 0.86 48.23
C GLY A 48 44.79 2.00 49.26
N LEU A 49 43.74 2.17 50.06
CA LEU A 49 43.67 3.23 51.08
C LEU A 49 44.83 3.13 52.09
N GLY A 50 45.50 4.26 52.35
CA GLY A 50 46.63 4.36 53.28
C GLY A 50 47.95 3.82 52.75
N HIS A 51 48.00 3.35 51.49
CA HIS A 51 49.24 3.01 50.82
C HIS A 51 49.71 4.20 50.00
N ALA A 52 50.90 4.74 50.34
CA ALA A 52 51.50 5.86 49.62
C ALA A 52 51.57 5.53 48.12
N TRP A 53 50.81 6.28 47.31
CA TRP A 53 50.96 6.27 45.86
C TRP A 53 52.43 6.58 45.60
N ARG A 54 53.17 5.67 44.94
CA ARG A 54 54.57 5.92 44.59
C ARG A 54 54.59 7.03 43.53
N LYS A 55 54.62 8.26 44.06
CA LYS A 55 54.68 9.59 43.46
C LYS A 55 54.45 9.67 41.95
N ALA A 56 53.31 10.27 41.61
CA ALA A 56 52.98 10.83 40.30
C ALA A 56 54.06 11.78 39.74
N GLU A 57 54.92 12.34 40.60
CA GLU A 57 55.95 13.32 40.25
C GLU A 57 57.11 12.73 39.42
N GLU A 58 57.25 11.41 39.34
CA GLU A 58 58.22 10.73 38.45
C GLU A 58 57.57 10.14 37.18
N MET A 59 56.24 10.22 37.04
CA MET A 59 55.49 9.63 35.93
C MET A 59 55.40 10.58 34.73
N THR A 60 56.49 10.71 33.99
CA THR A 60 56.48 11.28 32.62
C THR A 60 56.36 10.17 31.56
N CYS A 61 55.38 9.26 31.69
CA CYS A 61 54.76 8.43 30.61
C CYS A 61 53.92 7.26 31.20
N THR A 62 52.96 6.76 30.39
CA THR A 62 52.22 5.47 30.39
C THR A 62 52.43 4.50 31.58
N ALA A 63 52.12 4.88 32.82
CA ALA A 63 52.22 3.98 33.96
C ALA A 63 50.86 3.82 34.65
N GLY A 64 50.49 2.56 34.91
CA GLY A 64 49.21 2.16 35.51
C GLY A 64 49.15 0.70 35.97
N GLY A 65 50.18 -0.11 35.68
CA GLY A 65 50.22 -1.55 35.97
C GLY A 65 50.16 -1.89 37.46
N TYR A 66 50.60 -0.99 38.33
CA TYR A 66 50.37 -1.10 39.77
C TYR A 66 48.88 -1.26 40.10
N LYS A 67 47.99 -0.53 39.43
CA LYS A 67 46.53 -0.64 39.63
C LYS A 67 46.05 -2.06 39.28
N VAL A 68 46.53 -2.61 38.16
CA VAL A 68 46.19 -3.97 37.74
C VAL A 68 46.70 -5.01 38.75
N ASN A 69 47.90 -4.83 39.29
CA ASN A 69 48.45 -5.71 40.33
C ASN A 69 47.63 -5.64 41.63
N VAL A 70 47.26 -4.44 42.08
CA VAL A 70 46.39 -4.26 43.26
C VAL A 70 45.01 -4.89 43.02
N LEU A 71 44.39 -4.71 41.84
CA LEU A 71 43.12 -5.36 41.50
C LEU A 71 43.25 -6.88 41.52
N ARG A 72 44.29 -7.44 40.88
CA ARG A 72 44.52 -8.88 40.82
C ARG A 72 44.63 -9.47 42.22
N ASP A 73 45.42 -8.85 43.08
CA ASP A 73 45.70 -9.36 44.41
C ASP A 73 44.47 -9.19 45.33
N SER A 74 43.71 -8.10 45.15
CA SER A 74 42.52 -7.79 45.98
C SER A 74 41.27 -8.58 45.61
N LEU A 75 41.05 -8.86 44.32
CA LEU A 75 39.84 -9.55 43.84
C LEU A 75 39.91 -11.08 43.97
N GLY A 76 41.02 -11.63 44.45
CA GLY A 76 41.16 -13.07 44.73
C GLY A 76 40.10 -13.63 45.68
N GLU A 77 39.55 -12.79 46.58
CA GLU A 77 38.45 -13.17 47.48
C GLU A 77 37.15 -13.55 46.73
N PHE A 78 36.99 -13.11 45.46
CA PHE A 78 35.78 -13.33 44.67
C PHE A 78 35.89 -14.48 43.66
N THR A 79 37.01 -15.21 43.64
CA THR A 79 37.29 -16.27 42.65
C THR A 79 36.17 -17.31 42.52
N ASN A 80 35.45 -17.60 43.61
CA ASN A 80 34.38 -18.61 43.64
C ASN A 80 32.96 -18.02 43.57
N ARG A 81 32.80 -16.69 43.43
CA ARG A 81 31.48 -16.02 43.38
C ARG A 81 30.93 -15.98 41.96
N GLN A 82 30.08 -16.94 41.60
CA GLN A 82 29.40 -17.00 40.30
C GLN A 82 28.19 -16.06 40.21
N ASP A 83 27.69 -15.64 41.36
CA ASP A 83 26.53 -14.79 41.57
C ASP A 83 26.89 -13.29 41.66
N LEU A 84 28.14 -12.90 41.38
CA LEU A 84 28.63 -11.54 41.55
C LEU A 84 29.11 -10.94 40.23
N VAL A 85 28.62 -9.74 39.93
CA VAL A 85 29.14 -8.84 38.89
C VAL A 85 29.97 -7.76 39.57
N LEU A 86 31.13 -7.46 38.99
CA LEU A 86 31.99 -6.36 39.41
C LEU A 86 32.00 -5.29 38.34
N ILE A 87 31.95 -4.02 38.74
CA ILE A 87 32.26 -2.88 37.88
C ILE A 87 33.50 -2.18 38.43
N TYR A 88 34.61 -2.23 37.69
CA TYR A 88 35.79 -1.44 37.98
C TYR A 88 35.68 -0.08 37.32
N THR A 89 36.00 0.98 38.06
CA THR A 89 36.22 2.32 37.52
C THR A 89 37.29 3.03 38.32
N ASP A 90 37.98 4.00 37.72
CA ASP A 90 38.73 5.00 38.49
C ASP A 90 37.75 5.88 39.30
N SER A 91 38.13 6.34 40.50
CA SER A 91 37.22 7.09 41.41
C SER A 91 37.39 8.61 41.36
N SER A 92 38.49 9.11 40.81
CA SER A 92 38.84 10.54 40.77
C SER A 92 37.81 11.38 40.02
N ASP A 93 37.29 10.83 38.94
CA ASP A 93 36.52 11.51 37.89
C ASP A 93 35.26 10.73 37.49
N THR A 94 34.91 9.69 38.23
CA THR A 94 33.71 8.89 38.00
C THR A 94 32.62 9.18 39.03
N VAL A 95 31.37 9.13 38.59
CA VAL A 95 30.18 9.12 39.45
C VAL A 95 29.18 8.09 38.94
N PHE A 96 28.43 7.45 39.84
CA PHE A 96 27.31 6.61 39.46
C PHE A 96 26.05 7.45 39.34
N ILE A 97 25.48 7.48 38.15
CA ILE A 97 24.20 8.16 37.90
C ILE A 97 23.03 7.20 37.81
N GLU A 98 23.31 5.91 37.61
CA GLU A 98 22.31 4.84 37.44
C GLU A 98 22.26 3.90 38.63
N ARG A 99 21.07 3.33 38.89
CA ARG A 99 20.88 2.36 39.98
C ARG A 99 21.49 1.02 39.63
N ARG A 100 21.83 0.25 40.67
CA ARG A 100 22.38 -1.11 40.59
C ARG A 100 21.65 -2.02 39.58
N LYS A 101 20.32 -1.97 39.57
CA LYS A 101 19.47 -2.80 38.70
C LYS A 101 19.68 -2.46 37.22
N ASP A 102 19.78 -1.17 36.90
CA ASP A 102 19.83 -0.67 35.54
C ASP A 102 21.22 -0.92 34.93
N ILE A 103 22.28 -0.77 35.74
CA ILE A 103 23.64 -1.17 35.35
C ILE A 103 23.72 -2.67 35.07
N LEU A 104 23.16 -3.53 35.94
CA LEU A 104 23.12 -4.98 35.70
C LEU A 104 22.31 -5.36 34.47
N SER A 105 21.19 -4.67 34.22
CA SER A 105 20.36 -4.90 33.04
C SER A 105 21.11 -4.54 31.76
N LYS A 106 21.80 -3.38 31.75
CA LYS A 106 22.61 -2.94 30.61
C LYS A 106 23.84 -3.83 30.39
N PHE A 107 24.47 -4.30 31.47
CA PHE A 107 25.55 -5.25 31.36
C PHE A 107 25.09 -6.55 30.67
N LYS A 108 23.94 -7.09 31.08
CA LYS A 108 23.37 -8.30 30.48
C LYS A 108 23.04 -8.14 29.01
N SER A 109 22.55 -6.98 28.57
CA SER A 109 22.20 -6.76 27.16
C SER A 109 23.40 -6.76 26.22
N PHE A 110 24.63 -6.64 26.72
CA PHE A 110 25.82 -6.78 25.88
C PHE A 110 26.14 -8.24 25.50
N ASP A 111 25.46 -9.22 26.12
CA ASP A 111 25.71 -10.65 25.94
C ASP A 111 27.21 -11.02 26.04
N ALA A 112 27.88 -10.40 27.01
CA ALA A 112 29.32 -10.51 27.19
C ALA A 112 29.66 -10.88 28.63
N LYS A 113 30.76 -11.61 28.82
CA LYS A 113 31.25 -11.92 30.17
C LYS A 113 32.00 -10.77 30.83
N VAL A 114 32.63 -9.92 30.01
CA VAL A 114 33.30 -8.67 30.41
C VAL A 114 33.08 -7.64 29.30
N VAL A 115 32.70 -6.42 29.69
CA VAL A 115 32.52 -5.27 28.80
C VAL A 115 33.47 -4.17 29.26
N PHE A 116 34.34 -3.73 28.35
CA PHE A 116 35.22 -2.59 28.58
C PHE A 116 34.58 -1.30 28.10
N ALA A 117 34.95 -0.18 28.73
CA ALA A 117 34.71 1.13 28.16
C ALA A 117 35.44 1.27 26.81
N ALA A 118 34.91 2.12 25.93
CA ALA A 118 35.48 2.39 24.63
C ALA A 118 35.79 3.87 24.45
N ASP A 119 36.83 4.16 23.67
CA ASP A 119 37.31 5.49 23.32
C ASP A 119 37.54 5.63 21.81
N ASN A 120 37.61 6.88 21.33
CA ASN A 120 37.94 7.23 19.96
C ASN A 120 39.45 7.25 19.70
N PHE A 121 40.25 7.30 20.77
CA PHE A 121 41.71 7.34 20.68
C PHE A 121 42.31 5.95 20.91
N ILE A 122 43.13 5.51 19.96
CA ILE A 122 43.96 4.33 20.19
C ILE A 122 45.19 4.75 20.97
N TRP A 123 45.33 4.20 22.17
CA TRP A 123 46.43 4.50 23.07
C TRP A 123 46.82 3.24 23.87
N PRO A 124 48.10 3.05 24.22
CA PRO A 124 49.26 3.86 23.84
C PRO A 124 49.91 3.45 22.51
N ASP A 125 49.51 2.31 21.89
CA ASP A 125 50.14 1.79 20.67
C ASP A 125 49.22 1.86 19.43
N PRO A 126 49.38 2.89 18.57
CA PRO A 126 48.59 3.04 17.35
C PRO A 126 48.74 1.89 16.34
N LYS A 127 49.81 1.10 16.41
CA LYS A 127 50.05 -0.02 15.47
C LYS A 127 48.99 -1.11 15.63
N LEU A 128 48.33 -1.19 16.78
CA LEU A 128 47.28 -2.17 17.06
C LEU A 128 45.94 -1.83 16.38
N LYS A 129 45.79 -0.65 15.76
CA LYS A 129 44.55 -0.17 15.13
C LYS A 129 43.96 -1.16 14.10
N LYS A 130 44.82 -1.87 13.37
CA LYS A 130 44.39 -2.85 12.35
C LYS A 130 43.86 -4.15 12.96
N GLN A 131 44.23 -4.47 14.20
CA GLN A 131 43.82 -5.69 14.89
C GLN A 131 42.45 -5.52 15.58
N TYR A 132 42.08 -4.29 15.93
CA TYR A 132 40.75 -3.97 16.45
C TYR A 132 39.68 -4.27 15.41
N PRO A 133 38.55 -4.91 15.79
CA PRO A 133 37.36 -5.00 14.94
C PRO A 133 36.99 -3.64 14.36
N LYS A 134 36.47 -3.62 13.13
CA LYS A 134 35.90 -2.40 12.58
C LYS A 134 34.55 -2.17 13.26
N VAL A 135 34.32 -0.93 13.69
CA VAL A 135 33.02 -0.44 14.18
C VAL A 135 32.61 0.72 13.28
N PRO A 136 31.31 1.08 13.22
CA PRO A 136 30.84 2.28 12.56
C PRO A 136 31.66 3.53 12.97
N GLN A 137 31.82 4.50 12.08
CA GLN A 137 32.72 5.64 12.34
C GLN A 137 32.30 6.51 13.54
N ILE A 138 31.02 6.46 13.92
CA ILE A 138 30.47 7.21 15.06
C ILE A 138 30.78 6.54 16.41
N GLU A 139 31.16 5.26 16.38
CA GLU A 139 31.38 4.49 17.59
C GLU A 139 32.83 4.57 18.04
N SER A 140 33.01 4.67 19.35
CA SER A 140 34.30 4.52 19.97
C SER A 140 34.84 3.11 19.75
N ARG A 141 35.97 3.04 19.05
CA ARG A 141 36.51 1.79 18.51
C ARG A 141 37.51 1.09 19.42
N TYR A 142 38.19 1.85 20.28
CA TYR A 142 39.36 1.35 20.99
C TYR A 142 39.05 1.17 22.47
N LEU A 143 39.67 0.18 23.11
CA LEU A 143 39.45 -0.12 24.52
C LEU A 143 39.99 1.01 25.40
N ASN A 144 39.21 1.40 26.42
CA ASN A 144 39.64 2.23 27.53
C ASN A 144 39.72 1.38 28.81
N GLY A 145 40.90 1.35 29.45
CA GLY A 145 41.17 0.53 30.63
C GLY A 145 40.65 1.11 31.96
N GLY A 146 40.19 2.36 31.96
CA GLY A 146 39.73 3.07 33.16
C GLY A 146 38.35 2.62 33.66
N ALA A 147 37.62 1.83 32.87
CA ALA A 147 36.34 1.25 33.28
C ALA A 147 36.03 -0.08 32.58
N PHE A 148 35.55 -1.07 33.34
CA PHE A 148 34.99 -2.31 32.80
C PHE A 148 34.02 -2.96 33.79
N ILE A 149 33.08 -3.74 33.27
CA ILE A 149 32.09 -4.49 34.05
C ILE A 149 32.07 -5.95 33.60
N GLY A 150 31.93 -6.89 34.52
CA GLY A 150 32.00 -8.32 34.21
C GLY A 150 31.65 -9.22 35.38
N TYR A 151 31.47 -10.51 35.10
CA TYR A 151 31.32 -11.51 36.17
C TYR A 151 32.62 -11.64 36.97
N ALA A 152 32.52 -11.71 38.30
CA ALA A 152 33.68 -11.68 39.19
C ALA A 152 34.70 -12.78 38.86
N LYS A 153 34.23 -14.01 38.66
CA LYS A 153 35.06 -15.15 38.22
C LYS A 153 35.84 -14.83 36.95
N THR A 154 35.17 -14.30 35.92
CA THR A 154 35.80 -13.97 34.64
C THR A 154 36.79 -12.83 34.75
N ILE A 155 36.50 -11.79 35.54
CA ILE A 155 37.44 -10.69 35.80
C ILE A 155 38.69 -11.21 36.51
N VAL A 156 38.54 -12.09 37.51
CA VAL A 156 39.70 -12.67 38.22
C VAL A 156 40.54 -13.55 37.29
N GLU A 157 39.92 -14.38 36.45
CA GLU A 157 40.62 -15.18 35.43
C GLU A 157 41.37 -14.28 34.43
N MET A 158 40.73 -13.20 33.98
CA MET A 158 41.32 -12.21 33.08
C MET A 158 42.54 -11.52 33.70
N LEU A 159 42.45 -11.05 34.94
CA LEU A 159 43.56 -10.36 35.65
C LEU A 159 44.72 -11.30 35.97
N ASN A 160 44.46 -12.60 36.10
CA ASN A 160 45.48 -13.63 36.32
C ASN A 160 46.09 -14.18 35.03
N TYR A 161 45.54 -13.81 33.87
CA TYR A 161 45.99 -14.32 32.57
C TYR A 161 47.49 -14.06 32.32
N LYS A 162 47.95 -12.85 32.67
CA LYS A 162 49.35 -12.46 32.50
C LYS A 162 49.78 -11.50 33.61
N LYS A 163 51.02 -11.65 34.09
CA LYS A 163 51.63 -10.70 35.03
C LYS A 163 52.04 -9.40 34.32
N ILE A 164 52.03 -8.31 35.06
CA ILE A 164 52.38 -6.96 34.61
C ILE A 164 53.29 -6.30 35.65
N ASN A 165 54.27 -5.49 35.23
CA ASN A 165 55.10 -4.72 36.16
C ASN A 165 54.36 -3.45 36.59
N ASP A 166 54.68 -2.92 37.78
CA ASP A 166 53.98 -1.75 38.32
C ASP A 166 54.07 -0.50 37.43
N MET A 167 55.17 -0.35 36.70
CA MET A 167 55.44 0.77 35.78
C MET A 167 54.94 0.54 34.35
N ASP A 168 54.40 -0.64 34.04
CA ASP A 168 53.82 -0.90 32.72
C ASP A 168 52.47 -0.19 32.57
N ASP A 169 51.97 -0.12 31.34
CA ASP A 169 50.71 0.52 31.01
C ASP A 169 49.51 -0.42 31.18
N ASP A 170 48.52 -0.01 31.98
CA ASP A 170 47.29 -0.77 32.25
C ASP A 170 46.38 -0.86 31.01
N GLN A 171 46.22 0.23 30.26
CA GLN A 171 45.40 0.23 29.05
C GLN A 171 45.96 -0.69 27.95
N LEU A 172 47.29 -0.73 27.78
CA LEU A 172 47.95 -1.65 26.85
C LEU A 172 47.80 -3.11 27.28
N TYR A 173 47.80 -3.38 28.59
CA TYR A 173 47.56 -4.72 29.13
C TYR A 173 46.18 -5.24 28.74
N PHE A 174 45.12 -4.49 29.03
CA PHE A 174 43.76 -4.87 28.67
C PHE A 174 43.55 -4.90 27.15
N THR A 175 44.15 -3.98 26.40
CA THR A 175 44.14 -3.99 24.93
C THR A 175 44.69 -5.30 24.36
N LYS A 176 45.81 -5.80 24.89
CA LYS A 176 46.41 -7.07 24.42
C LYS A 176 45.52 -8.27 24.70
N ILE A 177 44.84 -8.29 25.85
CA ILE A 177 43.85 -9.33 26.18
C ILE A 177 42.66 -9.26 25.23
N PHE A 178 42.11 -8.06 25.01
CA PHE A 178 40.97 -7.84 24.12
C PHE A 178 41.29 -8.24 22.66
N LEU A 179 42.50 -7.97 22.17
CA LEU A 179 42.86 -8.30 20.79
C LEU A 179 43.15 -9.78 20.55
N ASP A 180 43.48 -10.54 21.60
CA ASP A 180 43.72 -11.97 21.51
C ASP A 180 42.41 -12.73 21.22
N LYS A 181 42.29 -13.26 20.00
CA LYS A 181 41.11 -13.98 19.53
C LYS A 181 40.87 -15.28 20.30
N GLN A 182 41.93 -15.97 20.73
CA GLN A 182 41.79 -17.26 21.44
C GLN A 182 41.29 -17.02 22.85
N LEU A 183 41.76 -15.97 23.52
CA LEU A 183 41.25 -15.58 24.84
C LEU A 183 39.82 -15.07 24.79
N ARG A 184 39.49 -14.21 23.81
CA ARG A 184 38.09 -13.79 23.61
C ARG A 184 37.16 -14.98 23.38
N ALA A 185 37.59 -15.97 22.58
CA ALA A 185 36.83 -17.18 22.37
C ALA A 185 36.74 -18.04 23.65
N ALA A 186 37.79 -18.12 24.46
CA ALA A 186 37.78 -18.83 25.74
C ALA A 186 36.86 -18.16 26.77
N PHE A 187 36.80 -16.82 26.82
CA PHE A 187 35.91 -16.05 27.70
C PHE A 187 34.47 -15.94 27.18
N ASN A 188 34.23 -16.06 25.86
CA ASN A 188 32.88 -16.14 25.29
C ASN A 188 32.28 -17.56 25.33
N ARG A 189 33.10 -18.62 25.49
CA ARG A 189 32.64 -20.03 25.50
C ARG A 189 31.89 -20.48 26.76
N LEU A 190 31.50 -19.56 27.66
CA LEU A 190 30.78 -19.90 28.90
C LEU A 190 29.50 -19.07 29.14
N ALA A 191 28.95 -18.36 28.14
CA ALA A 191 27.61 -17.75 28.17
C ALA A 191 26.82 -18.23 26.94
N SER A 192 26.12 -19.34 27.07
CA SER A 192 24.80 -19.44 26.45
C SER A 192 23.83 -19.10 27.56
N ASP A 193 23.12 -17.97 27.46
CA ASP A 193 21.69 -17.84 27.75
C ASP A 193 21.31 -16.36 27.92
N LEU A 194 20.39 -15.93 27.04
CA LEU A 194 19.54 -14.73 27.06
C LEU A 194 20.06 -13.46 26.35
N ALA A 195 20.40 -13.63 25.06
CA ALA A 195 20.22 -12.61 24.03
C ALA A 195 19.12 -13.04 23.05
N ASP A 196 18.33 -12.06 22.62
CA ASP A 196 17.36 -12.06 21.53
C ASP A 196 16.16 -13.01 21.59
N GLU A 197 14.98 -12.43 21.41
CA GLU A 197 13.73 -13.19 21.38
C GLU A 197 12.83 -12.72 20.24
N TRP A 198 13.37 -12.82 19.02
CA TRP A 198 12.62 -13.28 17.86
C TRP A 198 13.44 -14.38 17.17
N THR A 199 12.92 -15.61 17.11
CA THR A 199 13.54 -16.71 16.35
C THR A 199 12.52 -17.32 15.39
N GLU A 200 12.99 -17.97 14.32
CA GLU A 200 12.10 -18.67 13.37
C GLU A 200 11.23 -19.74 14.06
N THR A 201 11.68 -20.30 15.18
CA THR A 201 11.00 -21.39 15.88
C THR A 201 10.09 -20.93 17.02
N LEU A 202 10.43 -19.87 17.74
CA LEU A 202 9.70 -19.39 18.94
C LEU A 202 8.89 -18.11 18.68
N GLY A 203 9.13 -17.41 17.56
CA GLY A 203 8.57 -16.09 17.32
C GLY A 203 9.02 -15.06 18.36
N CYS A 204 8.23 -14.01 18.56
CA CYS A 204 8.56 -12.92 19.47
C CYS A 204 8.31 -13.29 20.95
N ALA A 205 9.35 -13.51 21.74
CA ALA A 205 9.20 -13.77 23.17
C ALA A 205 9.28 -12.50 24.06
N ALA A 206 9.66 -11.35 23.49
CA ALA A 206 9.44 -10.03 24.11
C ALA A 206 7.95 -9.61 24.15
N CYS A 207 7.11 -10.20 23.30
CA CYS A 207 5.71 -9.80 23.09
C CYS A 207 4.78 -10.20 24.24
N SER A 208 5.15 -11.19 25.04
CA SER A 208 4.39 -11.65 26.21
C SER A 208 4.92 -11.10 27.55
N ARG A 209 6.03 -10.36 27.53
CA ARG A 209 6.71 -9.87 28.74
C ARG A 209 6.10 -8.55 29.23
N SER A 210 5.77 -8.54 30.53
CA SER A 210 5.31 -7.36 31.29
C SER A 210 4.08 -6.66 30.69
N THR A 211 3.22 -7.41 29.99
CA THR A 211 1.93 -6.91 29.53
C THR A 211 1.00 -6.66 30.71
N ILE A 212 0.04 -5.75 30.52
CA ILE A 212 -1.06 -5.55 31.46
C ILE A 212 -2.35 -6.04 30.81
N SER A 213 -3.34 -6.44 31.62
CA SER A 213 -4.65 -6.82 31.10
C SER A 213 -5.70 -5.79 31.50
N LEU A 214 -6.41 -5.25 30.51
CA LEU A 214 -7.57 -4.41 30.76
C LEU A 214 -8.83 -5.24 31.06
N LYS A 215 -8.84 -6.53 30.70
CA LYS A 215 -9.98 -7.44 30.89
C LYS A 215 -10.37 -7.62 32.36
N GLU A 216 -9.41 -7.47 33.26
CA GLU A 216 -9.62 -7.59 34.70
C GLU A 216 -10.15 -6.30 35.34
N LEU A 217 -10.13 -5.18 34.60
CA LEU A 217 -10.62 -3.88 35.05
C LEU A 217 -12.06 -3.66 34.58
N LYS A 218 -12.85 -2.93 35.38
CA LYS A 218 -14.12 -2.40 34.89
C LYS A 218 -13.84 -1.27 33.90
N LYS A 219 -14.70 -1.10 32.89
CA LYS A 219 -14.54 -0.04 31.87
C LYS A 219 -14.39 1.36 32.48
N ASP A 220 -15.03 1.65 33.61
CA ASP A 220 -14.91 2.94 34.30
C ASP A 220 -13.54 3.15 34.97
N ASP A 221 -12.81 2.07 35.25
CA ASP A 221 -11.48 2.05 35.86
C ASP A 221 -10.35 2.04 34.82
N TYR A 222 -10.69 1.98 33.52
CA TYR A 222 -9.69 2.00 32.44
C TYR A 222 -8.82 3.27 32.50
N PRO A 223 -7.53 3.23 32.13
CA PRO A 223 -6.68 4.42 32.14
C PRO A 223 -7.29 5.62 31.39
N ILE A 224 -7.11 6.84 31.90
CA ILE A 224 -7.50 8.04 31.15
C ILE A 224 -6.51 8.23 29.99
N VAL A 225 -7.03 8.36 28.77
CA VAL A 225 -6.22 8.56 27.56
C VAL A 225 -6.52 9.95 27.01
N GLN A 226 -5.49 10.73 26.71
CA GLN A 226 -5.65 11.87 25.81
C GLN A 226 -5.46 11.37 24.38
N LEU A 227 -6.48 11.49 23.54
CA LEU A 227 -6.43 11.16 22.13
C LEU A 227 -6.29 12.46 21.34
N SER A 228 -5.18 12.66 20.65
CA SER A 228 -4.87 13.91 19.96
C SER A 228 -4.75 13.67 18.45
N VAL A 229 -5.71 14.22 17.70
CA VAL A 229 -5.84 14.09 16.25
C VAL A 229 -5.26 15.30 15.55
N PHE A 230 -4.39 15.11 14.56
CA PHE A 230 -3.69 16.20 13.85
C PHE A 230 -3.98 16.19 12.35
N ILE A 231 -4.61 17.24 11.85
CA ILE A 231 -4.91 17.46 10.43
C ILE A 231 -4.09 18.65 9.96
N ASP A 232 -2.85 18.37 9.56
CA ASP A 232 -1.86 19.40 9.21
C ASP A 232 -2.07 20.02 7.81
N GLN A 233 -2.72 19.28 6.92
CA GLN A 233 -2.95 19.61 5.51
C GLN A 233 -4.22 18.90 5.02
N PRO A 234 -4.74 19.20 3.82
CA PRO A 234 -5.84 18.44 3.23
C PRO A 234 -5.50 16.95 3.09
N ILE A 235 -6.39 16.08 3.58
CA ILE A 235 -6.25 14.63 3.64
C ILE A 235 -7.41 13.98 2.86
N PRO A 236 -7.12 13.10 1.88
CA PRO A 236 -8.15 12.27 1.27
C PRO A 236 -8.89 11.40 2.29
N PHE A 237 -10.20 11.21 2.11
CA PHE A 237 -11.01 10.30 2.94
C PHE A 237 -10.95 10.59 4.45
N LEU A 238 -10.72 11.85 4.85
CA LEU A 238 -10.62 12.24 6.26
C LEU A 238 -11.86 11.83 7.07
N VAL A 239 -13.06 11.96 6.49
CA VAL A 239 -14.32 11.60 7.16
C VAL A 239 -14.34 10.12 7.55
N GLU A 240 -13.89 9.25 6.65
CA GLU A 240 -13.74 7.82 6.92
C GLU A 240 -12.66 7.55 7.98
N GLY A 241 -11.54 8.28 7.93
CA GLY A 241 -10.48 8.21 8.94
C GLY A 241 -10.97 8.60 10.35
N LEU A 242 -11.62 9.76 10.48
CA LEU A 242 -12.24 10.24 11.73
C LEU A 242 -13.28 9.26 12.27
N LYS A 243 -14.05 8.60 11.39
CA LYS A 243 -14.96 7.53 11.79
C LYS A 243 -14.22 6.35 12.43
N THR A 244 -13.08 5.91 11.88
CA THR A 244 -12.29 4.84 12.52
C THR A 244 -11.80 5.21 13.92
N ILE A 245 -11.49 6.49 14.15
CA ILE A 245 -11.10 7.02 15.46
C ILE A 245 -12.30 7.01 16.43
N LYS A 246 -13.48 7.42 15.97
CA LYS A 246 -14.74 7.29 16.74
C LYS A 246 -15.05 5.83 17.06
N ASP A 247 -14.78 4.91 16.16
CA ASP A 247 -15.14 3.49 16.32
C ASP A 247 -14.17 2.69 17.22
N LEU A 248 -13.04 3.28 17.67
CA LEU A 248 -12.14 2.64 18.64
C LEU A 248 -12.91 2.15 19.89
N ASP A 249 -12.81 0.86 20.22
CA ASP A 249 -13.48 0.24 21.37
C ASP A 249 -12.72 0.58 22.67
N TYR A 250 -12.86 1.83 23.08
CA TYR A 250 -12.40 2.32 24.36
C TYR A 250 -13.46 3.27 24.92
N PRO A 251 -13.77 3.23 26.23
CA PRO A 251 -14.84 4.05 26.79
C PRO A 251 -14.57 5.54 26.53
N LYS A 252 -15.43 6.19 25.74
CA LYS A 252 -15.24 7.61 25.34
C LYS A 252 -15.19 8.55 26.56
N LYS A 253 -15.90 8.23 27.64
CA LYS A 253 -15.81 8.88 28.96
C LYS A 253 -14.46 8.73 29.68
N ARG A 254 -13.52 7.96 29.13
CA ARG A 254 -12.13 7.83 29.58
C ARG A 254 -11.15 8.43 28.57
N ILE A 255 -11.64 9.17 27.58
CA ILE A 255 -10.85 9.82 26.54
C ILE A 255 -11.05 11.33 26.60
N ASP A 256 -9.95 12.05 26.78
CA ASP A 256 -9.87 13.50 26.56
C ASP A 256 -9.47 13.70 25.08
N LEU A 257 -10.37 14.18 24.23
CA LEU A 257 -10.14 14.35 22.80
C LEU A 257 -9.56 15.74 22.52
N LEU A 258 -8.44 15.80 21.81
CA LEU A 258 -7.93 17.02 21.17
C LEU A 258 -7.98 16.84 19.66
N VAL A 259 -8.52 17.81 18.94
CA VAL A 259 -8.47 17.86 17.47
C VAL A 259 -7.78 19.15 17.06
N TYR A 260 -6.68 19.02 16.33
CA TYR A 260 -5.99 20.11 15.67
C TYR A 260 -6.30 20.04 14.17
N ASN A 261 -6.88 21.12 13.62
CA ASN A 261 -7.13 21.29 12.20
C ASN A 261 -6.40 22.54 11.69
N ASN A 262 -5.52 22.35 10.72
CA ASN A 262 -4.85 23.41 9.98
C ASN A 262 -5.18 23.40 8.49
N ALA A 263 -6.22 22.65 8.10
CA ALA A 263 -6.70 22.57 6.73
C ALA A 263 -8.10 23.20 6.64
N ASP A 264 -8.19 24.41 6.10
CA ASP A 264 -9.48 25.11 5.88
C ASP A 264 -10.46 24.24 5.10
N TYR A 265 -9.94 23.42 4.18
CA TYR A 265 -10.72 22.47 3.39
C TYR A 265 -11.53 21.47 4.24
N HIS A 266 -11.06 21.15 5.45
CA HIS A 266 -11.68 20.16 6.35
C HIS A 266 -12.42 20.77 7.54
N GLU A 267 -12.61 22.09 7.59
CA GLU A 267 -13.27 22.73 8.73
C GLU A 267 -14.68 22.15 8.95
N VAL A 268 -15.47 22.04 7.87
CA VAL A 268 -16.83 21.48 7.92
C VAL A 268 -16.81 19.99 8.30
N ASP A 269 -15.85 19.22 7.80
CA ASP A 269 -15.73 17.79 8.12
C ASP A 269 -15.46 17.58 9.62
N VAL A 270 -14.59 18.40 10.20
CA VAL A 270 -14.24 18.38 11.62
C VAL A 270 -15.42 18.84 12.48
N GLU A 271 -16.12 19.90 12.08
CA GLU A 271 -17.34 20.37 12.78
C GLU A 271 -18.42 19.28 12.81
N LEU A 272 -18.69 18.64 11.67
CA LEU A 272 -19.68 17.55 11.57
C LEU A 272 -19.27 16.36 12.45
N PHE A 273 -18.00 15.96 12.42
CA PHE A 273 -17.47 14.91 13.28
C PHE A 273 -17.69 15.23 14.76
N LEU A 274 -17.30 16.42 15.21
CA LEU A 274 -17.40 16.83 16.61
C LEU A 274 -18.85 17.00 17.07
N SER A 275 -19.73 17.55 16.23
CA SER A 275 -21.17 17.64 16.53
C SER A 275 -21.82 16.27 16.74
N GLY A 276 -21.30 15.24 16.08
CA GLY A 276 -21.82 13.88 16.14
C GLY A 276 -21.28 13.02 17.29
N CYS A 277 -20.27 13.46 18.05
CA CYS A 277 -19.71 12.64 19.13
C CYS A 277 -19.11 13.39 20.33
N SER A 278 -19.01 14.72 20.33
CA SER A 278 -18.33 15.47 21.39
C SER A 278 -18.83 15.16 22.79
N ASP A 279 -20.16 15.05 22.97
CA ASP A 279 -20.81 14.71 24.25
C ASP A 279 -20.50 13.29 24.78
N GLU A 280 -19.98 12.40 23.92
CA GLU A 280 -19.58 11.04 24.32
C GLU A 280 -18.22 11.03 25.04
N TYR A 281 -17.36 12.01 24.72
CA TYR A 281 -16.00 12.10 25.25
C TYR A 281 -15.96 12.75 26.64
N ARG A 282 -14.90 12.48 27.41
CA ARG A 282 -14.72 13.07 28.75
C ARG A 282 -14.50 14.58 28.68
N SER A 283 -13.74 15.03 27.69
CA SER A 283 -13.57 16.43 27.31
C SER A 283 -13.18 16.52 25.84
N VAL A 284 -13.46 17.66 25.22
CA VAL A 284 -13.05 17.97 23.84
C VAL A 284 -12.31 19.30 23.83
N THR A 285 -11.18 19.35 23.14
CA THR A 285 -10.41 20.56 22.83
C THR A 285 -10.22 20.64 21.32
N VAL A 286 -10.52 21.79 20.74
CA VAL A 286 -10.38 22.02 19.30
C VAL A 286 -9.39 23.14 19.11
N ILE A 287 -8.47 22.96 18.17
CA ILE A 287 -7.57 23.99 17.71
C ILE A 287 -7.75 24.08 16.21
N SER A 288 -8.32 25.19 15.76
CA SER A 288 -8.71 25.45 14.38
C SER A 288 -7.65 26.26 13.63
N THR A 289 -7.87 26.48 12.34
CA THR A 289 -7.00 27.34 11.52
C THR A 289 -6.97 28.78 12.03
N ASN A 290 -8.06 29.25 12.66
CA ASN A 290 -8.16 30.60 13.25
C ASN A 290 -7.25 30.83 14.45
N ASP A 291 -6.75 29.75 15.09
CA ASP A 291 -5.84 29.86 16.23
C ASP A 291 -4.39 30.13 15.80
N GLU A 292 -4.10 30.13 14.48
CA GLU A 292 -2.81 30.43 13.86
C GLU A 292 -1.62 29.67 14.49
N MET A 293 -1.87 28.46 14.99
CA MET A 293 -0.86 27.66 15.67
C MET A 293 -0.21 26.68 14.71
N THR A 294 1.12 26.62 14.68
CA THR A 294 1.85 25.66 13.85
C THR A 294 1.64 24.22 14.34
N GLY A 295 1.79 23.24 13.44
CA GLY A 295 1.62 21.83 13.80
C GLY A 295 2.64 21.35 14.85
N THR A 296 3.83 21.94 14.89
CA THR A 296 4.83 21.68 15.95
C THR A 296 4.40 22.24 17.30
N ALA A 297 3.88 23.47 17.34
CA ALA A 297 3.31 24.05 18.55
C ALA A 297 2.09 23.24 19.04
N ALA A 298 1.25 22.76 18.12
CA ALA A 298 0.10 21.92 18.43
C ALA A 298 0.47 20.61 19.14
N ARG A 299 1.47 19.89 18.62
CA ARG A 299 1.91 18.62 19.23
C ARG A 299 2.57 18.83 20.59
N ASN A 300 3.33 19.90 20.76
CA ASN A 300 3.86 20.27 22.07
C ASN A 300 2.74 20.64 23.05
N SER A 301 1.72 21.39 22.60
CA SER A 301 0.54 21.72 23.41
C SER A 301 -0.20 20.46 23.87
N ALA A 302 -0.31 19.43 23.02
CA ALA A 302 -0.88 18.15 23.41
C ALA A 302 -0.09 17.45 24.52
N ILE A 303 1.25 17.52 24.50
CA ILE A 303 2.11 17.02 25.59
C ILE A 303 1.83 17.80 26.89
N ASP A 304 1.78 19.12 26.80
CA ASP A 304 1.54 20.00 27.94
C ASP A 304 0.16 19.73 28.56
N GLN A 305 -0.87 19.55 27.73
CA GLN A 305 -2.22 19.22 28.17
C GLN A 305 -2.29 17.85 28.85
N CYS A 306 -1.61 16.83 28.33
CA CYS A 306 -1.57 15.52 28.98
C CYS A 306 -0.85 15.61 30.34
N LEU A 307 0.24 16.37 30.41
CA LEU A 307 0.97 16.59 31.65
C LEU A 307 0.10 17.29 32.70
N LEU A 308 -0.65 18.32 32.32
CA LEU A 308 -1.54 19.09 33.20
C LEU A 308 -2.74 18.25 33.67
N SER A 309 -3.37 17.52 32.75
CA SER A 309 -4.51 16.64 33.05
C SER A 309 -4.12 15.34 33.78
N LYS A 310 -2.81 15.05 33.87
CA LYS A 310 -2.24 13.79 34.37
C LYS A 310 -2.81 12.59 33.63
N CYS A 311 -2.89 12.70 32.30
CA CYS A 311 -3.36 11.63 31.45
C CYS A 311 -2.44 10.40 31.60
N ALA A 312 -3.02 9.19 31.64
CA ALA A 312 -2.24 7.96 31.79
C ALA A 312 -1.51 7.61 30.49
N TYR A 313 -2.10 7.95 29.35
CA TYR A 313 -1.51 7.80 28.03
C TYR A 313 -1.89 8.94 27.10
N LEU A 314 -0.95 9.40 26.29
CA LEU A 314 -1.19 10.30 25.17
C LEU A 314 -1.13 9.49 23.88
N PHE A 315 -2.19 9.50 23.08
CA PHE A 315 -2.29 8.80 21.82
C PHE A 315 -2.32 9.80 20.67
N PHE A 316 -1.23 9.89 19.92
CA PHE A 316 -1.12 10.71 18.73
C PHE A 316 -1.70 9.95 17.53
N VAL A 317 -2.54 10.63 16.73
CA VAL A 317 -3.09 10.10 15.48
C VAL A 317 -3.14 11.22 14.44
N ASP A 318 -2.47 11.06 13.31
CA ASP A 318 -2.52 12.01 12.21
C ASP A 318 -3.72 11.72 11.29
N GLY A 319 -4.21 12.75 10.59
CA GLY A 319 -5.43 12.66 9.79
C GLY A 319 -5.38 11.62 8.68
N ASN A 320 -4.19 11.27 8.19
CA ASN A 320 -3.99 10.25 7.16
C ASN A 320 -3.96 8.80 7.70
N VAL A 321 -4.24 8.60 8.98
CA VAL A 321 -4.24 7.29 9.64
C VAL A 321 -5.64 6.70 9.69
N HIS A 322 -5.83 5.52 9.11
CA HIS A 322 -7.09 4.77 9.16
C HIS A 322 -6.93 3.54 10.07
N LEU A 323 -7.44 3.61 11.30
CA LEU A 323 -7.36 2.52 12.29
C LEU A 323 -8.54 1.56 12.14
N THR A 324 -8.48 0.70 11.12
CA THR A 324 -9.60 -0.21 10.79
C THR A 324 -9.84 -1.31 11.82
N ASP A 325 -8.93 -1.53 12.77
CA ASP A 325 -9.13 -2.39 13.93
C ASP A 325 -9.53 -1.59 15.20
N PRO A 326 -10.80 -1.70 15.65
CA PRO A 326 -11.30 -1.01 16.85
C PRO A 326 -10.53 -1.32 18.14
N GLU A 327 -9.85 -2.46 18.22
CA GLU A 327 -9.12 -2.90 19.42
C GLU A 327 -7.75 -2.23 19.56
N THR A 328 -7.30 -1.46 18.56
CA THR A 328 -5.93 -0.94 18.46
C THR A 328 -5.46 -0.25 19.75
N LEU A 329 -6.26 0.67 20.30
CA LEU A 329 -5.87 1.42 21.51
C LEU A 329 -5.70 0.50 22.73
N LYS A 330 -6.62 -0.44 22.95
CA LYS A 330 -6.53 -1.41 24.06
C LYS A 330 -5.28 -2.27 23.91
N ASP A 331 -5.05 -2.82 22.72
CA ASP A 331 -3.90 -3.68 22.47
C ASP A 331 -2.58 -2.91 22.69
N LEU A 332 -2.47 -1.65 22.29
CA LEU A 332 -1.28 -0.81 22.56
C LEU A 332 -1.07 -0.55 24.05
N ILE A 333 -2.15 -0.27 24.81
CA ILE A 333 -2.08 -0.09 26.27
C ILE A 333 -1.63 -1.39 26.95
N GLU A 334 -2.21 -2.53 26.56
CA GLU A 334 -1.91 -3.85 27.13
C GLU A 334 -0.45 -4.29 26.88
N GLN A 335 0.20 -3.81 25.80
CA GLN A 335 1.62 -4.03 25.57
C GLN A 335 2.53 -3.34 26.60
N ASN A 336 2.04 -2.33 27.33
CA ASN A 336 2.75 -1.69 28.43
C ASN A 336 4.19 -1.28 28.07
N ARG A 337 4.33 -0.39 27.07
CA ARG A 337 5.60 0.20 26.63
C ARG A 337 5.57 1.71 26.80
N THR A 338 6.75 2.33 26.90
CA THR A 338 6.88 3.79 27.09
C THR A 338 6.42 4.57 25.88
N ILE A 339 6.79 4.15 24.68
CA ILE A 339 6.38 4.71 23.39
C ILE A 339 6.14 3.54 22.44
N LEU A 340 4.95 3.45 21.85
CA LEU A 340 4.55 2.32 21.03
C LEU A 340 3.67 2.74 19.85
N ALA A 341 4.10 2.42 18.65
CA ALA A 341 3.32 2.57 17.43
C ALA A 341 2.72 1.23 16.99
N PRO A 342 1.45 1.19 16.52
CA PRO A 342 1.02 0.11 15.65
C PRO A 342 1.73 0.26 14.30
N MET A 343 2.15 -0.85 13.69
CA MET A 343 2.74 -0.80 12.35
C MET A 343 1.64 -0.55 11.30
N LEU A 344 1.73 0.57 10.60
CA LEU A 344 0.85 0.91 9.48
C LEU A 344 1.69 1.18 8.22
N SER A 345 1.19 0.71 7.08
CA SER A 345 1.76 0.99 5.76
C SER A 345 0.68 1.49 4.80
N GLN A 346 1.12 2.18 3.74
CA GLN A 346 0.27 2.46 2.59
C GLN A 346 -0.12 1.15 1.89
N HIS A 347 -1.33 1.07 1.34
CA HIS A 347 -1.84 -0.15 0.73
C HIS A 347 -0.93 -0.61 -0.43
N LYS A 348 -0.47 -1.86 -0.37
CA LYS A 348 0.45 -2.48 -1.37
C LYS A 348 1.72 -1.67 -1.63
N ASN A 349 2.20 -0.95 -0.62
CA ASN A 349 3.40 -0.14 -0.68
C ASN A 349 4.23 -0.34 0.59
N TYR A 350 5.54 -0.18 0.48
CA TYR A 350 6.49 -0.28 1.59
C TYR A 350 6.60 1.01 2.42
N TRP A 351 6.02 2.12 1.99
CA TRP A 351 5.93 3.33 2.81
C TRP A 351 5.12 3.07 4.08
N SER A 352 5.78 3.19 5.23
CA SER A 352 5.21 2.88 6.53
C SER A 352 5.47 4.00 7.54
N ASN A 353 4.87 3.87 8.73
CA ASN A 353 4.97 4.85 9.80
C ASN A 353 6.23 4.69 10.68
N PHE A 354 7.25 3.95 10.25
CA PHE A 354 8.48 3.72 11.01
C PHE A 354 9.69 3.48 10.11
N TRP A 355 10.89 3.66 10.64
CA TRP A 355 12.14 3.25 9.97
C TRP A 355 12.90 2.27 10.86
N THR A 356 13.53 1.27 10.27
CA THR A 356 14.35 0.27 10.99
C THR A 356 15.80 0.70 11.15
N GLY A 357 16.29 1.63 10.32
CA GLY A 357 17.65 2.13 10.36
C GLY A 357 17.74 3.61 10.06
N LEU A 358 18.88 4.20 10.42
CA LEU A 358 19.26 5.57 10.08
C LEU A 358 20.60 5.56 9.37
N ASN A 359 20.80 6.50 8.45
CA ASN A 359 22.11 6.81 7.90
C ASN A 359 22.94 7.70 8.84
N ASP A 360 24.19 7.97 8.47
CA ASP A 360 25.12 8.78 9.28
C ASP A 360 24.64 10.22 9.55
N HIS A 361 23.64 10.70 8.79
CA HIS A 361 23.03 12.02 8.96
C HIS A 361 21.73 11.99 9.79
N GLY A 362 21.32 10.82 10.28
CA GLY A 362 20.09 10.67 11.07
C GLY A 362 18.80 10.62 10.24
N TYR A 363 18.92 10.43 8.92
CA TYR A 363 17.81 10.25 7.99
C TYR A 363 17.59 8.77 7.68
N TYR A 364 16.56 8.46 6.88
CA TYR A 364 16.20 7.08 6.51
C TYR A 364 17.41 6.24 6.07
N GLY A 365 17.54 5.07 6.69
CA GLY A 365 18.47 4.01 6.29
C GLY A 365 17.74 2.67 6.24
N GLN A 366 17.76 2.01 5.09
CA GLN A 366 17.10 0.72 4.91
C GLN A 366 17.91 -0.41 5.56
N THR A 367 17.23 -1.32 6.27
CA THR A 367 17.81 -2.55 6.82
C THR A 367 17.22 -3.78 6.12
N GLU A 368 17.91 -4.92 6.21
CA GLU A 368 17.46 -6.18 5.57
C GLU A 368 16.08 -6.63 6.07
N ASP A 369 15.76 -6.45 7.36
CA ASP A 369 14.49 -6.92 7.96
C ASP A 369 13.26 -6.04 7.65
N TYR A 370 13.42 -4.86 7.02
CA TYR A 370 12.32 -3.88 6.88
C TYR A 370 11.14 -4.44 6.08
N THR A 371 11.40 -5.05 4.92
CA THR A 371 10.35 -5.58 4.04
C THR A 371 9.59 -6.72 4.71
N GLU A 372 10.31 -7.63 5.37
CA GLU A 372 9.72 -8.77 6.08
C GLU A 372 8.84 -8.33 7.27
N MET A 373 9.18 -7.21 7.92
CA MET A 373 8.32 -6.61 8.94
C MET A 373 7.03 -6.03 8.35
N VAL A 374 7.13 -5.28 7.24
CA VAL A 374 5.99 -4.63 6.57
C VAL A 374 5.05 -5.66 5.94
N ASP A 375 5.60 -6.70 5.32
CA ASP A 375 4.85 -7.80 4.72
C ASP A 375 4.26 -8.76 5.78
N LEU A 376 4.48 -8.48 7.07
CA LEU A 376 4.03 -9.28 8.21
C LEU A 376 4.56 -10.72 8.21
N GLU A 377 5.71 -10.95 7.58
CA GLU A 377 6.42 -12.23 7.61
C GLU A 377 7.13 -12.42 8.95
N LYS A 378 7.81 -11.35 9.42
CA LYS A 378 8.39 -11.26 10.77
C LYS A 378 7.47 -10.45 11.68
N LYS A 379 6.68 -11.15 12.50
CA LYS A 379 5.75 -10.53 13.48
C LYS A 379 6.35 -10.44 14.87
N GLY A 380 6.25 -9.27 15.50
CA GLY A 380 6.78 -9.04 16.82
C GLY A 380 6.63 -7.62 17.33
N LEU A 381 7.45 -7.31 18.33
CA LEU A 381 7.56 -6.01 18.96
C LEU A 381 9.00 -5.52 18.80
N TRP A 382 9.18 -4.46 18.02
CA TRP A 382 10.47 -4.07 17.47
C TRP A 382 10.88 -2.73 18.04
N ASN A 383 12.09 -2.64 18.60
CA ASN A 383 12.66 -1.33 18.94
C ASN A 383 13.22 -0.70 17.67
N VAL A 384 12.73 0.49 17.32
CA VAL A 384 13.05 1.15 16.06
C VAL A 384 13.54 2.58 16.31
N PRO A 385 14.43 3.11 15.46
CA PRO A 385 14.96 4.46 15.64
C PRO A 385 13.96 5.57 15.29
N TYR A 386 12.91 5.30 14.52
CA TYR A 386 11.98 6.32 14.04
C TYR A 386 10.55 5.78 13.95
N ILE A 387 9.59 6.58 14.40
CA ILE A 387 8.15 6.37 14.25
C ILE A 387 7.48 7.71 13.89
N ARG A 388 6.34 7.66 13.20
CA ARG A 388 5.52 8.84 12.90
C ARG A 388 4.03 8.48 12.82
N TYR A 389 3.17 9.49 12.58
CA TYR A 389 1.73 9.40 12.31
C TYR A 389 0.82 8.84 13.41
N VAL A 390 1.18 7.73 14.05
CA VAL A 390 0.35 7.13 15.10
C VAL A 390 1.21 6.43 16.14
N TYR A 391 1.06 6.82 17.39
CA TYR A 391 1.79 6.23 18.50
C TYR A 391 1.21 6.60 19.86
N LEU A 392 1.27 5.64 20.78
CA LEU A 392 0.88 5.76 22.16
C LEU A 392 2.11 6.06 23.03
N ILE A 393 2.01 7.06 23.90
CA ILE A 393 3.05 7.46 24.84
C ILE A 393 2.51 7.31 26.25
N HIS A 394 3.27 6.62 27.11
CA HIS A 394 2.92 6.45 28.51
C HIS A 394 3.08 7.78 29.28
N GLY A 395 2.06 8.17 30.06
CA GLY A 395 1.98 9.46 30.76
C GLY A 395 3.14 9.72 31.73
N SER A 396 3.77 8.66 32.25
CA SER A 396 4.91 8.79 33.18
C SER A 396 6.14 9.48 32.58
N ILE A 397 6.25 9.58 31.25
CA ILE A 397 7.40 10.20 30.58
C ILE A 397 7.12 11.63 30.08
N MET A 398 5.89 12.16 30.19
CA MET A 398 5.54 13.50 29.72
C MET A 398 6.48 14.62 30.19
N PRO A 399 6.95 14.66 31.46
CA PRO A 399 7.91 15.69 31.89
C PRO A 399 9.23 15.68 31.11
N LYS A 400 9.62 14.53 30.55
CA LYS A 400 10.82 14.39 29.70
C LYS A 400 10.57 14.80 28.25
N LEU A 401 9.31 14.96 27.85
CA LEU A 401 8.90 15.24 26.47
C LEU A 401 8.53 16.70 26.24
N MET A 402 8.69 17.57 27.23
CA MET A 402 8.47 19.01 27.06
C MET A 402 9.26 19.52 25.85
N ARG A 403 8.55 20.16 24.92
CA ARG A 403 9.10 20.69 23.66
C ARG A 403 9.78 19.63 22.77
N ALA A 404 9.39 18.36 22.87
CA ALA A 404 10.03 17.28 22.11
C ALA A 404 9.95 17.45 20.59
N PHE A 405 8.98 18.22 20.07
CA PHE A 405 8.87 18.48 18.63
C PHE A 405 9.67 19.69 18.14
N THR A 406 10.24 20.51 19.05
CA THR A 406 10.95 21.75 18.68
C THR A 406 12.46 21.55 18.66
N ARG A 407 13.13 22.21 17.69
CA ARG A 407 14.59 22.37 17.65
C ARG A 407 14.95 23.80 17.28
N GLU A 408 16.02 24.31 17.87
CA GLU A 408 16.50 25.69 17.61
C GLU A 408 17.19 25.81 16.24
N ASP A 409 17.63 24.70 15.64
CA ASP A 409 18.48 24.67 14.46
C ASP A 409 17.76 24.31 13.15
N ILE A 410 16.44 24.05 13.17
CA ILE A 410 15.68 23.55 12.02
C ILE A 410 14.30 24.21 11.96
N SER A 411 13.84 24.61 10.76
CA SER A 411 12.49 25.16 10.56
C SER A 411 11.40 24.08 10.68
N ASP A 412 10.29 24.47 11.30
CA ASP A 412 9.44 23.61 12.16
C ASP A 412 8.57 22.53 11.48
N GLU A 413 8.30 22.52 10.17
CA GLU A 413 7.19 21.70 9.63
C GLU A 413 7.58 20.38 8.96
N GLU A 414 8.60 20.37 8.10
CA GLU A 414 8.99 19.17 7.32
C GLU A 414 9.82 18.17 8.13
N GLU A 415 10.44 18.61 9.23
CA GLU A 415 11.36 17.79 10.03
C GLU A 415 10.91 17.58 11.49
N ARG A 416 9.64 17.87 11.81
CA ARG A 416 9.13 17.75 13.20
C ARG A 416 9.17 16.33 13.76
N ASP A 417 8.84 15.32 12.97
CA ASP A 417 8.87 13.92 13.41
C ASP A 417 10.31 13.43 13.57
N ILE A 418 11.22 13.92 12.72
CA ILE A 418 12.66 13.68 12.85
C ILE A 418 13.16 14.32 14.15
N SER A 419 12.74 15.55 14.43
CA SER A 419 13.06 16.28 15.65
C SER A 419 12.55 15.54 16.90
N PHE A 420 11.28 15.11 16.87
CA PHE A 420 10.69 14.29 17.94
C PHE A 420 11.49 13.01 18.18
N THR A 421 11.60 12.15 17.17
CA THR A 421 12.27 10.84 17.34
C THR A 421 13.74 10.99 17.73
N LYS A 422 14.45 11.99 17.21
CA LYS A 422 15.82 12.31 17.64
C LYS A 422 15.86 12.72 19.11
N ASN A 423 15.00 13.64 19.52
CA ASN A 423 14.88 14.10 20.90
C ASN A 423 14.49 12.97 21.87
N ILE A 424 13.76 11.95 21.41
CA ILE A 424 13.47 10.72 22.17
C ILE A 424 14.73 9.85 22.31
N ARG A 425 15.45 9.60 21.20
CA ARG A 425 16.69 8.80 21.20
C ARG A 425 17.78 9.41 22.08
N GLU A 426 17.97 10.73 22.02
CA GLU A 426 18.96 11.46 22.85
C GLU A 426 18.64 11.37 24.35
N LYS A 427 17.38 11.14 24.73
CA LYS A 427 16.95 10.90 26.11
C LYS A 427 17.03 9.42 26.52
N GLY A 428 17.57 8.55 25.65
CA GLY A 428 17.70 7.12 25.89
C GLY A 428 16.37 6.37 25.98
N LEU A 429 15.30 6.92 25.41
CA LEU A 429 13.97 6.31 25.41
C LEU A 429 13.81 5.46 24.14
N PHE A 430 13.28 4.24 24.30
CA PHE A 430 12.97 3.36 23.18
C PHE A 430 11.61 3.68 22.57
N MET A 431 11.54 3.50 21.25
CA MET A 431 10.33 3.60 20.46
C MET A 431 10.06 2.22 19.88
N TYR A 432 8.88 1.68 20.16
CA TYR A 432 8.51 0.35 19.72
C TYR A 432 7.52 0.40 18.58
N VAL A 433 7.58 -0.60 17.69
CA VAL A 433 6.58 -0.88 16.66
C VAL A 433 6.00 -2.27 16.90
N ASN A 434 4.68 -2.38 16.91
CA ASN A 434 3.96 -3.63 17.03
C ASN A 434 3.31 -4.00 15.69
N ASN A 435 3.79 -5.08 15.06
CA ASN A 435 3.22 -5.63 13.83
C ASN A 435 2.64 -7.04 14.03
N MET A 436 2.28 -7.41 15.27
CA MET A 436 1.68 -8.73 15.54
C MET A 436 0.32 -8.94 14.85
N LYS A 437 -0.41 -7.85 14.57
CA LYS A 437 -1.68 -7.85 13.85
C LYS A 437 -1.75 -6.64 12.92
N TYR A 438 -2.46 -6.79 11.81
CA TYR A 438 -2.84 -5.68 10.95
C TYR A 438 -3.86 -4.80 11.69
N ARG A 439 -3.58 -3.48 11.78
CA ARG A 439 -4.41 -2.52 12.55
C ARG A 439 -5.11 -1.49 11.70
N GLY A 440 -4.73 -1.39 10.43
CA GLY A 440 -5.08 -0.25 9.60
C GLY A 440 -4.04 0.01 8.52
N HIS A 441 -4.15 1.18 7.91
CA HIS A 441 -3.27 1.63 6.85
C HIS A 441 -3.09 3.15 6.88
N LEU A 442 -2.16 3.62 6.04
CA LEU A 442 -1.93 5.03 5.80
C LEU A 442 -2.54 5.43 4.45
N VAL A 443 -3.24 6.57 4.43
CA VAL A 443 -3.67 7.25 3.22
C VAL A 443 -2.48 8.05 2.66
N ASN A 444 -2.29 7.99 1.34
CA ASN A 444 -1.34 8.82 0.63
C ASN A 444 -1.95 10.22 0.41
N THR A 445 -1.28 11.25 0.92
CA THR A 445 -1.72 12.65 0.87
C THR A 445 -1.00 13.48 -0.20
N ASP A 446 -0.07 12.87 -0.93
CA ASP A 446 0.78 13.58 -1.89
C ASP A 446 -0.09 14.16 -3.00
N ASP A 447 0.16 15.41 -3.39
CA ASP A 447 -0.56 16.17 -4.43
C ASP A 447 -2.10 16.04 -4.37
N TYR A 448 -2.69 16.04 -3.18
CA TYR A 448 -4.15 15.99 -3.06
C TYR A 448 -4.79 17.28 -3.58
N ASN A 449 -5.49 17.18 -4.71
CA ASN A 449 -6.13 18.34 -5.34
C ASN A 449 -7.49 18.65 -4.70
N THR A 450 -7.58 19.76 -3.99
CA THR A 450 -8.80 20.23 -3.30
C THR A 450 -9.71 21.14 -4.15
N THR A 451 -9.42 21.33 -5.43
CA THR A 451 -10.22 22.22 -6.30
C THR A 451 -11.51 21.59 -6.85
N HIS A 452 -11.66 20.26 -6.75
CA HIS A 452 -12.87 19.57 -7.17
C HIS A 452 -13.91 19.57 -6.05
N LEU A 453 -15.19 19.59 -6.41
CA LEU A 453 -16.30 19.49 -5.44
C LEU A 453 -16.19 18.22 -4.57
N HIS A 454 -15.86 17.09 -5.20
CA HIS A 454 -15.61 15.82 -4.52
C HIS A 454 -14.21 15.28 -4.85
N SER A 455 -13.17 15.91 -4.30
CA SER A 455 -11.77 15.56 -4.55
C SER A 455 -11.41 14.09 -4.31
N ASP A 456 -12.06 13.41 -3.36
CA ASP A 456 -11.90 11.98 -3.12
C ASP A 456 -12.21 11.11 -4.36
N MET A 457 -13.09 11.55 -5.27
CA MET A 457 -13.40 10.79 -6.49
C MET A 457 -12.16 10.58 -7.37
N PHE A 458 -11.20 11.50 -7.32
CA PHE A 458 -9.99 11.48 -8.14
C PHE A 458 -8.84 10.69 -7.48
N GLN A 459 -9.08 10.06 -6.33
CA GLN A 459 -8.06 9.38 -5.53
C GLN A 459 -7.86 7.89 -5.84
N MET A 460 -8.54 7.37 -6.88
CA MET A 460 -8.51 5.95 -7.25
C MET A 460 -7.09 5.40 -7.44
N PHE A 461 -6.17 6.19 -7.98
CA PHE A 461 -4.80 5.75 -8.25
C PHE A 461 -3.90 5.73 -7.00
N LYS A 462 -4.01 6.76 -6.16
CA LYS A 462 -3.13 6.93 -4.99
C LYS A 462 -3.64 6.16 -3.77
N ASN A 463 -4.95 6.04 -3.65
CA ASN A 463 -5.64 5.46 -2.49
C ASN A 463 -6.74 4.48 -2.93
N PRO A 464 -6.40 3.42 -3.71
CA PRO A 464 -7.40 2.52 -4.29
C PRO A 464 -8.23 1.79 -3.23
N LEU A 465 -7.66 1.45 -2.08
CA LEU A 465 -8.37 0.75 -1.00
C LEU A 465 -9.55 1.56 -0.45
N ASP A 466 -9.28 2.82 -0.10
CA ASP A 466 -10.30 3.73 0.45
C ASP A 466 -11.29 4.16 -0.62
N TRP A 467 -10.80 4.39 -1.84
CA TRP A 467 -11.64 4.68 -3.01
C TRP A 467 -12.63 3.54 -3.30
N GLU A 468 -12.16 2.30 -3.33
CA GLU A 468 -13.00 1.11 -3.50
C GLU A 468 -14.08 1.03 -2.44
N LYS A 469 -13.69 1.20 -1.17
CA LYS A 469 -14.63 1.12 -0.05
C LYS A 469 -15.71 2.19 -0.11
N LYS A 470 -15.40 3.39 -0.62
CA LYS A 470 -16.33 4.52 -0.74
C LYS A 470 -17.21 4.43 -1.99
N TYR A 471 -16.63 4.03 -3.12
CA TYR A 471 -17.25 4.23 -4.44
C TYR A 471 -17.65 2.95 -5.17
N ILE A 472 -17.13 1.79 -4.79
CA ILE A 472 -17.55 0.50 -5.36
C ILE A 472 -18.68 -0.10 -4.54
N HIS A 473 -19.63 -0.73 -5.23
CA HIS A 473 -20.77 -1.35 -4.57
C HIS A 473 -20.32 -2.51 -3.65
N GLU A 474 -20.87 -2.60 -2.43
CA GLU A 474 -20.53 -3.65 -1.45
C GLU A 474 -20.65 -5.09 -1.99
N ASN A 475 -21.64 -5.33 -2.85
CA ASN A 475 -21.90 -6.62 -3.48
C ASN A 475 -21.15 -6.85 -4.81
N TYR A 476 -20.28 -5.93 -5.25
CA TYR A 476 -19.48 -6.10 -6.47
C TYR A 476 -18.64 -7.38 -6.42
N SER A 477 -17.87 -7.60 -5.34
CA SER A 477 -17.02 -8.79 -5.21
C SER A 477 -17.83 -10.08 -5.13
N VAL A 478 -19.07 -10.02 -4.61
CA VAL A 478 -19.99 -11.17 -4.60
C VAL A 478 -20.41 -11.54 -6.02
N ALA A 479 -20.69 -10.54 -6.87
CA ALA A 479 -21.02 -10.75 -8.27
C ALA A 479 -19.89 -11.43 -9.06
N LEU A 480 -18.63 -11.32 -8.62
CA LEU A 480 -17.48 -11.98 -9.27
C LEU A 480 -17.29 -13.45 -8.87
N LYS A 481 -17.78 -13.92 -7.72
CA LYS A 481 -17.57 -15.30 -7.22
C LYS A 481 -18.12 -16.39 -8.15
N ASP A 482 -17.43 -17.52 -8.27
CA ASP A 482 -17.92 -18.67 -9.04
C ASP A 482 -19.30 -19.12 -8.57
N GLY A 483 -20.21 -19.37 -9.51
CA GLY A 483 -21.60 -19.73 -9.21
C GLY A 483 -22.53 -18.58 -8.79
N ALA A 484 -22.02 -17.34 -8.67
CA ALA A 484 -22.88 -16.18 -8.44
C ALA A 484 -23.89 -16.02 -9.59
N VAL A 485 -25.17 -15.89 -9.25
CA VAL A 485 -26.25 -15.71 -10.23
C VAL A 485 -26.28 -14.24 -10.65
N ILE A 486 -25.86 -13.96 -11.88
CA ILE A 486 -25.98 -12.63 -12.48
C ILE A 486 -27.37 -12.51 -13.11
N THR A 487 -28.06 -11.41 -12.83
CA THR A 487 -29.39 -11.19 -13.38
C THR A 487 -29.27 -10.85 -14.86
N GLN A 488 -30.08 -11.50 -15.68
CA GLN A 488 -30.15 -11.27 -17.12
C GLN A 488 -31.58 -10.83 -17.50
N PRO A 489 -31.95 -9.55 -17.30
CA PRO A 489 -33.34 -9.10 -17.48
C PRO A 489 -33.83 -9.19 -18.93
N CYS A 490 -32.94 -9.13 -19.92
CA CYS A 490 -33.22 -9.37 -21.32
C CYS A 490 -32.14 -10.29 -21.91
N PRO A 491 -32.41 -11.00 -23.03
CA PRO A 491 -31.39 -11.83 -23.70
C PRO A 491 -30.11 -11.03 -23.99
N ASP A 492 -28.96 -11.54 -23.53
CA ASP A 492 -27.64 -10.90 -23.62
C ASP A 492 -27.57 -9.48 -23.02
N VAL A 493 -28.42 -9.19 -22.03
CA VAL A 493 -28.34 -7.97 -21.22
C VAL A 493 -28.14 -8.41 -19.77
N TYR A 494 -26.95 -8.18 -19.25
CA TYR A 494 -26.59 -8.54 -17.87
C TYR A 494 -26.69 -7.34 -16.95
N TRP A 495 -27.03 -7.60 -15.70
CA TRP A 495 -27.28 -6.58 -14.69
C TRP A 495 -26.54 -6.95 -13.41
N PHE A 496 -25.65 -6.06 -12.97
CA PHE A 496 -24.77 -6.31 -11.83
C PHE A 496 -24.54 -5.05 -10.98
N PRO A 497 -24.31 -5.21 -9.67
CA PRO A 497 -23.88 -4.11 -8.81
C PRO A 497 -22.46 -3.70 -9.16
N ILE A 498 -22.21 -2.39 -9.27
CA ILE A 498 -20.87 -1.90 -9.62
C ILE A 498 -20.40 -0.72 -8.77
N VAL A 499 -21.23 0.31 -8.59
CA VAL A 499 -20.86 1.54 -7.88
C VAL A 499 -21.77 1.76 -6.69
N SER A 500 -21.27 2.44 -5.67
CA SER A 500 -22.04 2.80 -4.48
C SER A 500 -23.03 3.94 -4.76
N ASP A 501 -23.99 4.12 -3.86
CA ASP A 501 -24.88 5.30 -3.89
C ASP A 501 -24.08 6.61 -3.81
N THR A 502 -23.00 6.64 -3.04
CA THR A 502 -22.10 7.79 -2.90
C THR A 502 -21.42 8.16 -4.20
N PHE A 503 -20.95 7.18 -4.97
CA PHE A 503 -20.37 7.46 -6.30
C PHE A 503 -21.41 8.10 -7.22
N CYS A 504 -22.63 7.55 -7.20
CA CYS A 504 -23.71 8.06 -8.01
C CYS A 504 -24.06 9.52 -7.66
N ASP A 505 -24.21 9.84 -6.38
CA ASP A 505 -24.52 11.20 -5.91
C ASP A 505 -23.37 12.16 -6.25
N HIS A 506 -22.13 11.83 -5.88
CA HIS A 506 -20.98 12.70 -6.14
C HIS A 506 -20.74 12.91 -7.65
N MET A 507 -21.02 11.89 -8.48
CA MET A 507 -20.94 12.05 -9.94
C MET A 507 -22.00 13.00 -10.47
N ILE A 508 -23.24 12.90 -10.00
CA ILE A 508 -24.31 13.85 -10.38
C ILE A 508 -23.94 15.27 -9.96
N GLU A 509 -23.51 15.45 -8.71
CA GLU A 509 -23.12 16.74 -8.15
C GLU A 509 -21.93 17.34 -8.91
N THR A 510 -20.90 16.56 -9.23
CA THR A 510 -19.75 16.99 -10.05
C THR A 510 -20.19 17.45 -11.45
N MET A 511 -21.11 16.72 -12.09
CA MET A 511 -21.60 17.08 -13.43
C MET A 511 -22.44 18.36 -13.41
N GLU A 512 -23.29 18.52 -12.40
CA GLU A 512 -24.11 19.73 -12.25
C GLU A 512 -23.29 20.96 -11.82
N ASP A 513 -22.23 20.79 -11.02
CA ASP A 513 -21.27 21.85 -10.67
C ASP A 513 -20.50 22.34 -11.90
N TYR A 514 -20.06 21.43 -12.78
CA TYR A 514 -19.49 21.81 -14.06
C TYR A 514 -20.49 22.58 -14.93
N GLY A 515 -21.75 22.13 -14.95
CA GLY A 515 -22.91 22.87 -15.45
C GLY A 515 -23.00 23.09 -16.97
N LYS A 516 -21.93 22.84 -17.73
CA LYS A 516 -21.89 23.02 -19.18
C LYS A 516 -22.38 21.74 -19.88
N TRP A 517 -23.67 21.46 -19.78
CA TRP A 517 -24.35 20.39 -20.51
C TRP A 517 -24.41 20.68 -22.02
N SER A 518 -24.45 19.63 -22.86
CA SER A 518 -24.73 19.79 -24.29
C SER A 518 -26.15 20.33 -24.51
N ASP A 519 -26.43 20.86 -25.69
CA ASP A 519 -27.79 21.27 -26.07
C ASP A 519 -28.63 20.12 -26.66
N GLY A 520 -28.09 18.89 -26.71
CA GLY A 520 -28.72 17.73 -27.34
C GLY A 520 -28.80 17.85 -28.86
N GLY A 521 -28.04 18.78 -29.46
CA GLY A 521 -27.94 18.98 -30.89
C GLY A 521 -26.94 18.05 -31.57
N HIS A 522 -27.12 17.82 -32.86
CA HIS A 522 -26.22 16.99 -33.65
C HIS A 522 -24.82 17.61 -33.86
N GLU A 523 -24.59 18.87 -33.53
CA GLU A 523 -23.27 19.50 -33.66
C GLU A 523 -22.76 19.88 -32.27
N ASP A 524 -21.72 19.18 -31.80
CA ASP A 524 -21.09 19.48 -30.53
C ASP A 524 -19.58 19.75 -30.72
N VAL A 525 -19.25 21.04 -30.70
CA VAL A 525 -17.88 21.54 -30.83
C VAL A 525 -16.98 21.18 -29.66
N ARG A 526 -17.54 20.77 -28.52
CA ARG A 526 -16.81 20.42 -27.28
C ARG A 526 -16.18 19.03 -27.39
N VAL A 527 -16.78 18.15 -28.20
CA VAL A 527 -16.29 16.79 -28.48
C VAL A 527 -15.77 16.62 -29.91
N GLY A 528 -15.71 17.71 -30.67
CA GLY A 528 -15.01 17.80 -31.94
C GLY A 528 -15.85 17.52 -33.21
N GLY A 529 -17.19 17.60 -33.16
CA GLY A 529 -17.99 17.51 -34.39
C GLY A 529 -19.43 17.01 -34.25
N TYR A 530 -19.88 16.27 -35.27
CA TYR A 530 -21.28 15.87 -35.46
C TYR A 530 -21.62 14.57 -34.72
N GLU A 531 -22.62 14.61 -33.85
CA GLU A 531 -23.16 13.45 -33.14
C GLU A 531 -24.35 12.86 -33.90
N ASN A 532 -24.23 11.61 -34.36
CA ASN A 532 -25.32 10.96 -35.10
C ASN A 532 -26.58 10.71 -34.25
N VAL A 533 -26.41 10.60 -32.93
CA VAL A 533 -27.47 10.36 -31.96
C VAL A 533 -27.17 11.25 -30.75
N PRO A 534 -27.58 12.52 -30.78
CA PRO A 534 -27.12 13.48 -29.80
C PRO A 534 -27.82 13.28 -28.46
N THR A 535 -27.06 13.50 -27.39
CA THR A 535 -27.56 13.47 -26.02
C THR A 535 -27.18 14.73 -25.27
N VAL A 536 -28.05 15.20 -24.36
CA VAL A 536 -27.71 16.22 -23.36
C VAL A 536 -26.75 15.60 -22.37
N ASP A 537 -25.46 15.88 -22.54
CA ASP A 537 -24.41 15.19 -21.81
C ASP A 537 -23.19 16.06 -21.47
N ILE A 538 -22.37 15.47 -20.61
CA ILE A 538 -21.03 15.93 -20.26
C ILE A 538 -20.10 14.72 -20.35
N HIS A 539 -19.00 14.88 -21.08
CA HIS A 539 -17.97 13.87 -21.21
C HIS A 539 -16.99 13.89 -20.02
N MET A 540 -16.46 12.73 -19.65
CA MET A 540 -15.48 12.60 -18.56
C MET A 540 -14.23 13.45 -18.78
N ARG A 541 -13.82 13.66 -20.04
CA ARG A 541 -12.69 14.54 -20.40
C ARG A 541 -12.94 16.01 -20.07
N GLN A 542 -14.19 16.45 -20.04
CA GLN A 542 -14.53 17.85 -19.76
C GLN A 542 -14.41 18.20 -18.28
N ILE A 543 -14.40 17.18 -17.41
CA ILE A 543 -14.26 17.28 -15.96
C ILE A 543 -12.97 16.61 -15.46
N ASP A 544 -12.01 16.37 -16.35
CA ASP A 544 -10.71 15.74 -16.05
C ASP A 544 -10.79 14.36 -15.39
N PHE A 545 -11.87 13.60 -15.63
CA PHE A 545 -12.13 12.27 -15.03
C PHE A 545 -11.95 11.11 -16.02
N ASP A 546 -11.50 11.36 -17.26
CA ASP A 546 -11.42 10.32 -18.32
C ASP A 546 -10.41 9.22 -17.98
N GLU A 547 -9.22 9.57 -17.48
CA GLU A 547 -8.21 8.57 -17.08
C GLU A 547 -8.70 7.71 -15.92
N HIS A 548 -9.31 8.32 -14.90
CA HIS A 548 -9.93 7.62 -13.78
C HIS A 548 -11.05 6.70 -14.24
N PHE A 549 -11.91 7.17 -15.14
CA PHE A 549 -13.01 6.34 -15.63
C PHE A 549 -12.50 5.17 -16.48
N LEU A 550 -11.48 5.37 -17.32
CA LEU A 550 -10.86 4.28 -18.09
C LEU A 550 -10.24 3.21 -17.21
N ASP A 551 -9.54 3.59 -16.14
CA ASP A 551 -9.01 2.61 -15.20
C ASP A 551 -10.13 1.95 -14.39
N PHE A 552 -11.22 2.65 -14.07
CA PHE A 552 -12.43 2.02 -13.51
C PHE A 552 -13.01 0.95 -14.45
N LEU A 553 -13.07 1.20 -15.77
CA LEU A 553 -13.52 0.21 -16.75
C LEU A 553 -12.58 -1.02 -16.77
N GLN A 554 -11.27 -0.79 -16.70
CA GLN A 554 -10.28 -1.86 -16.69
C GLN A 554 -10.32 -2.69 -15.41
N THR A 555 -10.42 -2.03 -14.26
CA THR A 555 -10.31 -2.63 -12.93
C THR A 555 -11.62 -3.30 -12.50
N TYR A 556 -12.77 -2.68 -12.79
CA TYR A 556 -14.08 -3.16 -12.29
C TYR A 556 -15.04 -3.70 -13.35
N VAL A 557 -15.08 -3.09 -14.54
CA VAL A 557 -16.04 -3.53 -15.59
C VAL A 557 -15.55 -4.78 -16.31
N ARG A 558 -14.26 -4.81 -16.68
CA ARG A 558 -13.69 -5.94 -17.42
C ARG A 558 -13.87 -7.29 -16.71
N PRO A 559 -13.58 -7.46 -15.41
CA PRO A 559 -13.78 -8.75 -14.74
C PRO A 559 -15.22 -9.26 -14.81
N LEU A 560 -16.19 -8.35 -14.67
CA LEU A 560 -17.62 -8.68 -14.80
C LEU A 560 -17.98 -9.06 -16.24
N LYS A 561 -17.46 -8.32 -17.23
CA LYS A 561 -17.63 -8.61 -18.66
C LYS A 561 -17.03 -9.98 -19.01
N ASP A 562 -15.79 -10.27 -18.60
CA ASP A 562 -15.11 -11.54 -18.87
C ASP A 562 -15.89 -12.73 -18.30
N LYS A 563 -16.57 -12.54 -17.16
CA LYS A 563 -17.42 -13.55 -16.54
C LYS A 563 -18.68 -13.86 -17.34
N VAL A 564 -19.39 -12.84 -17.82
CA VAL A 564 -20.68 -13.03 -18.51
C VAL A 564 -20.53 -13.30 -20.01
N TYR A 565 -19.38 -12.94 -20.60
CA TYR A 565 -19.01 -13.21 -21.99
C TYR A 565 -17.69 -13.98 -22.07
N PRO A 566 -17.68 -15.27 -21.70
CA PRO A 566 -16.46 -16.07 -21.71
C PRO A 566 -15.86 -16.16 -23.12
N GLY A 567 -14.55 -15.90 -23.23
CA GLY A 567 -13.80 -15.90 -24.49
C GLY A 567 -13.64 -14.52 -25.15
N MET A 568 -14.23 -13.46 -24.58
CA MET A 568 -14.04 -12.09 -25.05
C MET A 568 -12.83 -11.43 -24.37
N SER A 569 -11.61 -11.68 -24.87
CA SER A 569 -10.35 -11.27 -24.22
C SER A 569 -9.92 -9.80 -24.44
N GLU A 570 -10.79 -8.95 -24.98
CA GLU A 570 -10.46 -7.55 -25.28
C GLU A 570 -10.32 -6.71 -24.00
N GLU A 571 -9.32 -5.82 -23.98
CA GLU A 571 -9.17 -4.79 -22.95
C GLU A 571 -10.36 -3.82 -22.97
N ALA A 572 -10.69 -3.25 -21.80
CA ALA A 572 -11.77 -2.29 -21.67
C ALA A 572 -11.32 -0.89 -22.13
N ASN A 573 -11.15 -0.70 -23.44
CA ASN A 573 -10.87 0.60 -24.03
C ASN A 573 -12.18 1.31 -24.39
N ALA A 574 -12.27 2.59 -24.04
CA ALA A 574 -13.40 3.45 -24.41
C ALA A 574 -12.90 4.81 -24.90
N VAL A 575 -13.54 5.34 -25.95
CA VAL A 575 -13.24 6.71 -26.45
C VAL A 575 -14.36 7.68 -26.05
N MET A 576 -15.53 7.16 -25.73
CA MET A 576 -16.75 7.91 -25.43
C MET A 576 -17.23 7.52 -24.04
N ASN A 577 -16.92 8.36 -23.05
CA ASN A 577 -17.33 8.22 -21.66
C ASN A 577 -18.05 9.51 -21.26
N PHE A 578 -19.35 9.43 -20.95
CA PHE A 578 -20.17 10.60 -20.69
C PHE A 578 -21.35 10.26 -19.77
N VAL A 579 -21.86 11.28 -19.08
CA VAL A 579 -23.10 11.21 -18.30
C VAL A 579 -24.19 11.93 -19.08
N VAL A 580 -25.31 11.25 -19.28
CA VAL A 580 -26.49 11.80 -19.97
C VAL A 580 -27.52 12.26 -18.94
N ARG A 581 -28.17 13.37 -19.24
CA ARG A 581 -29.29 13.90 -18.47
C ARG A 581 -30.57 13.89 -19.30
N TYR A 582 -31.60 13.24 -18.77
CA TYR A 582 -32.94 13.28 -19.34
C TYR A 582 -33.87 14.12 -18.48
N ARG A 583 -34.54 15.11 -19.08
CA ARG A 583 -35.51 16.00 -18.39
C ARG A 583 -36.70 16.33 -19.30
N PRO A 584 -37.94 16.34 -18.78
CA PRO A 584 -39.08 16.87 -19.51
C PRO A 584 -38.86 18.33 -19.90
N GLY A 585 -39.09 18.67 -21.18
CA GLY A 585 -38.88 20.02 -21.72
C GLY A 585 -37.45 20.33 -22.16
N GLU A 586 -36.51 19.39 -21.95
CA GLU A 586 -35.17 19.38 -22.54
C GLU A 586 -35.12 18.19 -23.51
N GLN A 587 -34.27 17.18 -23.28
CA GLN A 587 -34.32 15.90 -23.95
C GLN A 587 -34.90 14.85 -23.00
N ASP A 588 -36.05 14.26 -23.34
CA ASP A 588 -36.77 13.30 -22.49
C ASP A 588 -36.77 11.86 -23.03
N HIS A 589 -36.26 11.65 -24.23
CA HIS A 589 -36.09 10.35 -24.85
C HIS A 589 -34.88 10.33 -25.79
N LEU A 590 -34.49 9.11 -26.18
CA LEU A 590 -33.45 8.86 -27.17
C LEU A 590 -34.01 7.92 -28.24
N GLU A 591 -33.87 8.31 -29.50
CA GLU A 591 -34.38 7.55 -30.63
C GLU A 591 -33.70 6.17 -30.76
N PRO A 592 -34.36 5.16 -31.37
CA PRO A 592 -33.76 3.86 -31.60
C PRO A 592 -32.44 3.93 -32.37
N HIS A 593 -31.38 3.39 -31.77
CA HIS A 593 -30.05 3.46 -32.37
C HIS A 593 -29.15 2.28 -32.00
N HIS A 594 -27.90 2.42 -32.42
CA HIS A 594 -26.83 1.46 -32.30
C HIS A 594 -25.55 2.19 -31.84
N ASP A 595 -25.22 2.11 -30.56
CA ASP A 595 -23.96 2.52 -29.90
C ASP A 595 -22.70 2.04 -30.62
N ALA A 596 -21.66 2.86 -30.69
CA ALA A 596 -20.42 2.57 -31.38
C ALA A 596 -19.45 1.64 -30.60
N SER A 597 -19.91 0.47 -30.13
CA SER A 597 -19.13 -0.37 -29.22
C SER A 597 -19.38 -1.87 -29.41
N THR A 598 -18.42 -2.70 -28.98
CA THR A 598 -18.60 -4.16 -28.93
C THR A 598 -19.58 -4.55 -27.82
N TYR A 599 -19.46 -3.89 -26.67
CA TYR A 599 -20.43 -3.90 -25.58
C TYR A 599 -20.58 -2.50 -25.02
N THR A 600 -21.71 -2.22 -24.39
CA THR A 600 -21.95 -0.92 -23.72
C THR A 600 -22.20 -1.15 -22.24
N ILE A 601 -21.58 -0.32 -21.39
CA ILE A 601 -21.94 -0.20 -19.98
C ILE A 601 -22.89 0.99 -19.79
N ASN A 602 -24.01 0.77 -19.11
CA ASN A 602 -24.96 1.82 -18.75
C ASN A 602 -25.23 1.76 -17.24
N ILE A 603 -24.84 2.80 -16.50
CA ILE A 603 -24.92 2.88 -15.04
C ILE A 603 -26.07 3.83 -14.66
N GLY A 604 -27.02 3.34 -13.86
CA GLY A 604 -28.07 4.20 -13.30
C GLY A 604 -27.54 5.02 -12.12
N LEU A 605 -27.60 6.35 -12.21
CA LEU A 605 -27.07 7.26 -11.18
C LEU A 605 -28.12 7.78 -10.17
N ASN A 606 -29.42 7.67 -10.46
CA ASN A 606 -30.49 8.08 -9.53
C ASN A 606 -31.68 7.11 -9.55
N ARG A 607 -32.66 7.33 -8.67
CA ARG A 607 -33.67 6.33 -8.31
C ARG A 607 -34.99 6.56 -9.04
N GLN A 608 -35.44 5.54 -9.76
CA GLN A 608 -36.78 5.54 -10.35
C GLN A 608 -37.86 5.59 -9.25
N GLY A 609 -38.89 6.41 -9.45
CA GLY A 609 -40.01 6.58 -8.52
C GLY A 609 -39.75 7.57 -7.38
N ILE A 610 -38.52 8.04 -7.22
CA ILE A 610 -38.14 9.11 -6.27
C ILE A 610 -37.64 10.32 -7.05
N ASP A 611 -36.58 10.13 -7.84
CA ASP A 611 -35.88 11.21 -8.54
C ASP A 611 -36.43 11.42 -9.96
N TYR A 612 -37.01 10.38 -10.58
CA TYR A 612 -37.69 10.46 -11.88
C TYR A 612 -38.83 9.45 -12.02
N ALA A 613 -39.78 9.71 -12.93
CA ALA A 613 -40.86 8.80 -13.29
C ALA A 613 -40.73 8.37 -14.77
N GLY A 614 -40.95 7.08 -15.07
CA GLY A 614 -40.78 6.52 -16.42
C GLY A 614 -39.33 6.15 -16.74
N GLY A 615 -38.97 6.11 -18.02
CA GLY A 615 -37.61 5.81 -18.49
C GLY A 615 -37.22 4.33 -18.51
N GLY A 616 -35.93 4.06 -18.69
CA GLY A 616 -35.34 2.73 -18.85
C GLY A 616 -34.76 2.51 -20.24
N SER A 617 -34.50 1.25 -20.59
CA SER A 617 -33.92 0.87 -21.88
C SER A 617 -34.78 -0.18 -22.56
N ARG A 618 -35.16 0.04 -23.83
CA ARG A 618 -35.94 -0.92 -24.62
C ARG A 618 -35.09 -1.57 -25.69
N PHE A 619 -34.94 -2.89 -25.60
CA PHE A 619 -34.26 -3.72 -26.59
C PHE A 619 -35.26 -4.22 -27.63
N ILE A 620 -35.43 -3.44 -28.70
CA ILE A 620 -36.50 -3.61 -29.71
C ILE A 620 -36.50 -5.01 -30.32
N ARG A 621 -35.33 -5.56 -30.66
CA ARG A 621 -35.19 -6.91 -31.25
C ARG A 621 -35.80 -8.01 -30.39
N TYR A 622 -35.71 -7.87 -29.06
CA TYR A 622 -36.23 -8.84 -28.11
C TYR A 622 -37.62 -8.50 -27.59
N ASN A 623 -38.18 -7.35 -28.02
CA ASN A 623 -39.34 -6.71 -27.41
C ASN A 623 -39.26 -6.74 -25.87
N CYS A 624 -38.07 -6.46 -25.34
CA CYS A 624 -37.76 -6.55 -23.92
C CYS A 624 -37.36 -5.17 -23.40
N SER A 625 -37.83 -4.81 -22.22
CA SER A 625 -37.52 -3.53 -21.60
C SER A 625 -36.95 -3.77 -20.22
N VAL A 626 -35.85 -3.06 -19.92
CA VAL A 626 -35.30 -2.97 -18.57
C VAL A 626 -35.75 -1.65 -17.97
N VAL A 627 -36.82 -1.73 -17.20
CA VAL A 627 -37.38 -0.64 -16.38
C VAL A 627 -36.90 -0.80 -14.94
N ASN A 628 -36.97 0.26 -14.14
CA ASN A 628 -36.50 0.26 -12.74
C ASN A 628 -35.00 0.05 -12.59
N THR A 629 -34.21 0.84 -13.32
CA THR A 629 -32.77 0.90 -13.11
C THR A 629 -32.52 1.38 -11.66
N ARG A 630 -32.00 0.51 -10.81
CA ARG A 630 -31.62 0.87 -9.44
C ARG A 630 -30.32 1.69 -9.45
N LYS A 631 -30.21 2.59 -8.49
CA LYS A 631 -29.04 3.42 -8.23
C LYS A 631 -27.97 2.52 -7.60
N ASP A 632 -27.10 1.94 -8.43
CA ASP A 632 -26.05 0.95 -8.06
C ASP A 632 -25.71 -0.03 -9.20
N LEU A 633 -26.64 -0.26 -10.11
CA LEU A 633 -26.53 -1.34 -11.09
C LEU A 633 -26.08 -0.85 -12.48
N ALA A 634 -25.08 -1.52 -13.03
CA ALA A 634 -24.66 -1.38 -14.43
C ALA A 634 -25.29 -2.45 -15.33
N LYS A 635 -25.70 -2.03 -16.53
CA LYS A 635 -26.17 -2.90 -17.61
C LYS A 635 -25.06 -3.11 -18.63
N LEU A 636 -24.83 -4.35 -19.03
CA LEU A 636 -23.86 -4.73 -20.05
C LEU A 636 -24.54 -5.52 -21.17
N TYR A 637 -24.42 -5.10 -22.42
CA TYR A 637 -25.05 -5.80 -23.55
C TYR A 637 -24.15 -5.90 -24.78
N ASN A 638 -24.26 -7.01 -25.53
CA ASN A 638 -23.40 -7.35 -26.67
C ASN A 638 -24.08 -7.02 -28.02
N ARG A 639 -23.28 -6.68 -29.05
CA ARG A 639 -23.73 -6.13 -30.34
C ARG A 639 -23.53 -7.04 -31.56
N ILE A 640 -23.34 -8.34 -31.37
CA ILE A 640 -23.06 -9.27 -32.47
C ILE A 640 -24.21 -9.29 -33.50
N HIS A 641 -23.95 -8.68 -34.67
CA HIS A 641 -24.98 -8.33 -35.65
C HIS A 641 -25.29 -9.44 -36.68
N TYR A 642 -24.31 -10.32 -36.98
CA TYR A 642 -24.43 -11.34 -38.04
C TYR A 642 -24.33 -12.79 -37.53
N ILE A 643 -24.18 -12.99 -36.23
CA ILE A 643 -24.28 -14.32 -35.61
C ILE A 643 -25.69 -14.45 -35.07
N GLY A 644 -26.48 -15.34 -35.68
CA GLY A 644 -27.80 -15.70 -35.16
C GLY A 644 -27.65 -16.49 -33.87
N VAL A 645 -27.42 -15.82 -32.73
CA VAL A 645 -27.19 -16.45 -31.42
C VAL A 645 -28.29 -17.45 -31.02
N ASN A 646 -29.53 -17.25 -31.49
CA ASN A 646 -30.64 -18.18 -31.29
C ASN A 646 -30.51 -19.51 -32.07
N GLN A 647 -29.53 -19.65 -32.96
CA GLN A 647 -29.33 -20.81 -33.83
C GLN A 647 -28.21 -21.74 -33.34
N TYR A 648 -27.52 -21.41 -32.24
CA TYR A 648 -26.35 -22.15 -31.76
C TYR A 648 -26.49 -22.55 -30.29
N THR A 649 -25.93 -23.72 -29.95
CA THR A 649 -25.88 -24.22 -28.57
C THR A 649 -24.75 -23.53 -27.81
N ILE A 650 -25.07 -22.94 -26.67
CA ILE A 650 -24.09 -22.32 -25.76
C ILE A 650 -23.04 -23.37 -25.36
N GLY A 651 -21.75 -23.00 -25.46
CA GLY A 651 -20.61 -23.89 -25.16
C GLY A 651 -20.06 -24.68 -26.36
N ALA A 652 -20.71 -24.63 -27.53
CA ALA A 652 -20.20 -25.23 -28.75
C ALA A 652 -19.44 -24.20 -29.62
N PRO A 653 -18.31 -24.57 -30.26
CA PRO A 653 -17.59 -23.66 -31.14
C PRO A 653 -18.42 -23.32 -32.39
N HIS A 654 -18.47 -22.04 -32.76
CA HIS A 654 -19.20 -21.56 -33.94
C HIS A 654 -18.73 -22.31 -35.21
N PRO A 655 -19.61 -22.60 -36.20
CA PRO A 655 -19.24 -23.33 -37.42
C PRO A 655 -18.03 -22.77 -38.17
N ALA A 656 -17.87 -21.44 -38.17
CA ALA A 656 -16.71 -20.75 -38.73
C ALA A 656 -15.36 -21.16 -38.09
N LEU A 657 -15.37 -21.62 -36.83
CA LEU A 657 -14.21 -22.17 -36.10
C LEU A 657 -14.05 -23.67 -36.34
N SER A 658 -15.17 -24.40 -36.42
CA SER A 658 -15.18 -25.86 -36.58
C SER A 658 -14.73 -26.37 -37.96
N SER A 659 -14.71 -25.48 -38.96
CA SER A 659 -14.33 -25.76 -40.36
C SER A 659 -12.85 -25.49 -40.67
N VAL A 660 -12.04 -25.18 -39.64
CA VAL A 660 -10.63 -24.82 -39.80
C VAL A 660 -9.77 -26.08 -39.86
N THR A 661 -8.91 -26.19 -40.87
CA THR A 661 -7.91 -27.26 -40.95
C THR A 661 -6.69 -26.93 -40.06
N THR A 662 -5.88 -27.92 -39.69
CA THR A 662 -4.65 -27.71 -38.90
C THR A 662 -3.53 -26.96 -39.65
N SER A 663 -3.77 -26.48 -40.88
CA SER A 663 -2.73 -25.77 -41.64
C SER A 663 -2.58 -24.32 -41.21
N THR A 664 -1.34 -23.88 -41.02
CA THR A 664 -0.98 -22.52 -40.56
C THR A 664 -1.59 -21.42 -41.43
N ARG A 665 -1.67 -21.64 -42.75
CA ARG A 665 -2.28 -20.70 -43.70
C ARG A 665 -3.79 -20.54 -43.52
N ASP A 666 -4.47 -21.58 -43.06
CA ASP A 666 -5.92 -21.55 -42.88
C ASP A 666 -6.30 -20.88 -41.55
N VAL A 667 -5.50 -21.12 -40.51
CA VAL A 667 -5.57 -20.42 -39.21
C VAL A 667 -5.35 -18.92 -39.38
N ALA A 668 -4.34 -18.50 -40.15
CA ALA A 668 -4.04 -17.07 -40.37
C ALA A 668 -5.15 -16.28 -41.10
N ARG A 669 -6.05 -16.97 -41.81
CA ARG A 669 -7.17 -16.33 -42.54
C ARG A 669 -8.40 -16.10 -41.66
N LEU A 670 -8.50 -16.84 -40.56
CA LEU A 670 -9.67 -16.85 -39.68
C LEU A 670 -9.94 -15.49 -39.03
N PRO A 671 -8.94 -14.75 -38.50
CA PRO A 671 -9.18 -13.47 -37.84
C PRO A 671 -9.88 -12.44 -38.74
N VAL A 672 -9.53 -12.40 -40.04
CA VAL A 672 -10.14 -11.47 -40.99
C VAL A 672 -11.63 -11.76 -41.15
N LYS A 673 -12.00 -13.04 -41.32
CA LYS A 673 -13.40 -13.44 -41.45
C LYS A 673 -14.17 -13.17 -40.15
N LEU A 674 -13.58 -13.46 -38.98
CA LEU A 674 -14.21 -13.17 -37.69
C LEU A 674 -14.44 -11.68 -37.50
N LYS A 675 -13.49 -10.81 -37.88
CA LYS A 675 -13.67 -9.36 -37.81
C LYS A 675 -14.79 -8.85 -38.71
N LEU A 676 -14.91 -9.39 -39.92
CA LEU A 676 -16.00 -9.06 -40.84
C LEU A 676 -17.36 -9.58 -40.32
N LEU A 677 -17.40 -10.79 -39.75
CA LEU A 677 -18.60 -11.41 -39.18
C LEU A 677 -19.09 -10.69 -37.92
N THR A 678 -18.17 -10.18 -37.09
CA THR A 678 -18.49 -9.47 -35.84
C THR A 678 -18.70 -7.97 -36.04
N GLY A 679 -18.43 -7.44 -37.24
CA GLY A 679 -18.51 -6.01 -37.52
C GLY A 679 -17.33 -5.18 -37.00
N THR A 680 -16.26 -5.82 -36.51
CA THR A 680 -15.05 -5.17 -35.99
C THR A 680 -13.99 -4.85 -37.07
N TYR A 681 -14.30 -5.14 -38.34
CA TYR A 681 -13.44 -4.81 -39.47
C TYR A 681 -13.62 -3.35 -39.91
N GLN A 682 -12.55 -2.55 -39.81
CA GLN A 682 -12.58 -1.09 -40.03
C GLN A 682 -12.67 -0.70 -41.51
N LEU A 683 -13.84 -0.19 -41.94
CA LEU A 683 -14.13 0.35 -43.28
C LEU A 683 -14.29 1.88 -43.25
N GLN A 684 -14.22 2.58 -44.39
CA GLN A 684 -14.36 4.04 -44.42
C GLN A 684 -15.72 4.53 -43.88
N SER A 685 -16.81 3.79 -44.13
CA SER A 685 -18.11 4.15 -43.52
C SER A 685 -18.10 4.04 -41.99
N THR A 686 -17.46 3.01 -41.44
CA THR A 686 -17.23 2.84 -40.00
C THR A 686 -16.33 3.94 -39.46
N ARG A 687 -15.27 4.32 -40.19
CA ARG A 687 -14.37 5.39 -39.78
C ARG A 687 -15.02 6.77 -39.83
N ALA A 688 -15.83 7.05 -40.84
CA ALA A 688 -16.60 8.29 -40.97
C ALA A 688 -17.65 8.42 -39.86
N ALA A 689 -18.24 7.30 -39.45
CA ALA A 689 -19.19 7.29 -38.34
C ALA A 689 -18.54 7.54 -36.97
N PHE A 690 -17.22 7.28 -36.81
CA PHE A 690 -16.58 7.17 -35.48
C PHE A 690 -15.22 7.88 -35.33
N ASN A 691 -14.76 8.69 -36.30
CA ASN A 691 -13.57 9.55 -36.15
C ASN A 691 -13.96 10.97 -35.77
N GLN A 692 -13.20 11.57 -34.86
CA GLN A 692 -13.30 12.98 -34.46
C GLN A 692 -12.87 13.98 -35.56
N ASN A 693 -12.33 13.50 -36.69
CA ASN A 693 -12.02 14.31 -37.87
C ASN A 693 -12.98 13.93 -39.00
N GLN A 694 -13.31 14.89 -39.87
CA GLN A 694 -14.16 14.65 -41.04
C GLN A 694 -13.51 13.61 -41.98
N VAL A 695 -13.94 12.35 -41.86
CA VAL A 695 -13.50 11.25 -42.72
C VAL A 695 -14.55 11.04 -43.80
N ASP A 696 -14.16 11.16 -45.06
CA ASP A 696 -15.04 10.85 -46.19
C ASP A 696 -15.42 9.35 -46.17
N PRO A 697 -16.72 9.00 -46.07
CA PRO A 697 -17.15 7.60 -46.06
C PRO A 697 -16.94 6.89 -47.40
N THR A 698 -16.60 7.62 -48.47
CA THR A 698 -16.40 7.10 -49.82
C THR A 698 -15.30 6.04 -49.87
N CYS A 699 -15.55 4.95 -50.58
CA CYS A 699 -14.62 3.86 -50.72
C CYS A 699 -13.35 4.28 -51.46
N GLN A 700 -12.23 4.35 -50.74
CA GLN A 700 -10.91 4.70 -51.28
C GLN A 700 -10.37 3.70 -52.33
N LEU A 701 -11.04 2.56 -52.53
CA LEU A 701 -10.67 1.57 -53.53
C LEU A 701 -11.28 1.88 -54.90
N CYS A 702 -12.56 2.30 -54.93
CA CYS A 702 -13.29 2.53 -56.18
C CYS A 702 -13.73 3.98 -56.39
N ASN A 703 -13.80 4.78 -55.32
CA ASN A 703 -14.24 6.17 -55.28
C ASN A 703 -15.66 6.42 -55.82
N LEU A 704 -16.58 5.44 -55.70
CA LEU A 704 -17.93 5.52 -56.26
C LEU A 704 -19.05 5.66 -55.24
N GLU A 705 -18.98 4.93 -54.12
CA GLU A 705 -20.00 4.92 -53.07
C GLU A 705 -19.34 4.66 -51.71
N SER A 706 -20.09 4.80 -50.61
CA SER A 706 -19.56 4.60 -49.26
C SER A 706 -19.03 3.18 -49.04
N GLU A 707 -17.88 3.05 -48.37
CA GLU A 707 -17.28 1.73 -48.06
C GLU A 707 -18.05 1.04 -46.92
N THR A 708 -19.24 0.55 -47.19
CA THR A 708 -19.99 -0.32 -46.28
C THR A 708 -19.53 -1.77 -46.37
N LEU A 709 -19.92 -2.61 -45.41
CA LEU A 709 -19.59 -4.05 -45.45
C LEU A 709 -20.16 -4.74 -46.70
N GLU A 710 -21.40 -4.40 -47.05
CA GLU A 710 -22.05 -4.88 -48.29
C GLU A 710 -21.29 -4.40 -49.52
N HIS A 711 -20.88 -3.12 -49.54
CA HIS A 711 -20.07 -2.59 -50.64
C HIS A 711 -18.74 -3.34 -50.77
N PHE A 712 -17.99 -3.47 -49.67
CA PHE A 712 -16.68 -4.11 -49.64
C PHE A 712 -16.73 -5.57 -50.12
N ILE A 713 -17.73 -6.33 -49.66
CA ILE A 713 -17.83 -7.77 -49.96
C ILE A 713 -18.49 -8.03 -51.32
N SER A 714 -19.50 -7.24 -51.71
CA SER A 714 -20.42 -7.63 -52.79
C SER A 714 -20.62 -6.61 -53.90
N LYS A 715 -20.04 -5.40 -53.83
CA LYS A 715 -20.25 -4.35 -54.86
C LYS A 715 -18.98 -3.72 -55.40
N CYS A 716 -17.96 -3.51 -54.57
CA CYS A 716 -16.74 -2.77 -54.91
C CYS A 716 -16.13 -3.23 -56.25
N SER A 717 -16.11 -2.33 -57.23
CA SER A 717 -15.65 -2.60 -58.60
C SER A 717 -14.15 -2.89 -58.64
N ALA A 718 -13.36 -2.22 -57.79
CA ALA A 718 -11.92 -2.43 -57.64
C ALA A 718 -11.56 -3.85 -57.14
N LEU A 719 -12.51 -4.55 -56.53
CA LEU A 719 -12.34 -5.92 -56.03
C LEU A 719 -13.08 -6.96 -56.88
N SER A 720 -13.65 -6.56 -58.02
CA SER A 720 -14.50 -7.41 -58.86
C SER A 720 -13.78 -8.65 -59.38
N SER A 721 -12.54 -8.51 -59.88
CA SER A 721 -11.78 -9.64 -60.43
C SER A 721 -11.52 -10.75 -59.40
N ILE A 722 -11.15 -10.37 -58.18
CA ILE A 722 -10.91 -11.30 -57.08
C ILE A 722 -12.21 -11.92 -56.63
N ARG A 723 -13.25 -11.12 -56.43
CA ARG A 723 -14.56 -11.63 -56.05
C ARG A 723 -15.10 -12.65 -57.06
N MET A 724 -15.06 -12.32 -58.36
CA MET A 724 -15.52 -13.21 -59.43
C MET A 724 -14.73 -14.53 -59.51
N SER A 725 -13.44 -14.55 -59.13
CA SER A 725 -12.66 -15.79 -59.10
C SER A 725 -13.12 -16.78 -58.03
N PHE A 726 -13.85 -16.32 -57.00
CA PHE A 726 -14.42 -17.19 -55.97
C PHE A 726 -15.92 -17.41 -56.18
N LEU A 727 -16.66 -16.44 -56.73
CA LEU A 727 -18.11 -16.52 -56.86
C LEU A 727 -18.57 -17.68 -57.75
N LEU A 728 -17.82 -18.06 -58.79
CA LEU A 728 -18.17 -19.22 -59.61
C LEU A 728 -18.12 -20.55 -58.83
N GLU A 729 -17.08 -20.72 -58.01
CA GLU A 729 -16.94 -21.90 -57.14
C GLU A 729 -17.98 -21.87 -56.01
N TYR A 730 -18.24 -20.67 -55.48
CA TYR A 730 -19.20 -20.43 -54.41
C TYR A 730 -20.65 -20.69 -54.86
N ASP A 731 -21.04 -20.18 -56.03
CA ASP A 731 -22.35 -20.42 -56.66
C ASP A 731 -22.56 -21.89 -57.03
N ASN A 732 -21.52 -22.57 -57.54
CA ASN A 732 -21.61 -24.00 -57.84
C ASN A 732 -21.83 -24.81 -56.56
N LEU A 733 -21.10 -24.51 -55.49
CA LEU A 733 -21.30 -25.15 -54.19
C LEU A 733 -22.68 -24.84 -53.61
N LEU A 734 -23.15 -23.58 -53.71
CA LEU A 734 -24.50 -23.17 -53.29
C LEU A 734 -25.60 -23.90 -54.08
N LYS A 735 -25.54 -23.92 -55.42
CA LYS A 735 -26.51 -24.63 -56.28
C LYS A 735 -26.55 -26.13 -56.00
N MET A 736 -25.43 -26.72 -55.60
CA MET A 736 -25.33 -28.13 -55.21
C MET A 736 -25.71 -28.43 -53.75
N SER A 737 -25.95 -27.40 -52.92
CA SER A 737 -26.20 -27.52 -51.48
C SER A 737 -27.54 -26.93 -51.01
N VAL A 738 -28.21 -26.13 -51.83
CA VAL A 738 -29.52 -25.52 -51.54
C VAL A 738 -30.65 -26.41 -52.06
N CYS A 739 -31.58 -26.80 -51.17
CA CYS A 739 -32.90 -27.27 -51.59
C CYS A 739 -33.60 -26.13 -52.33
N THR A 740 -34.17 -26.39 -53.51
CA THR A 740 -34.76 -25.41 -54.46
C THR A 740 -35.87 -24.49 -53.90
N LYS A 741 -36.17 -24.53 -52.60
CA LYS A 741 -37.12 -23.64 -51.91
C LYS A 741 -36.52 -22.36 -51.31
N CYS A 742 -35.18 -22.19 -51.28
CA CYS A 742 -34.53 -21.04 -50.62
C CYS A 742 -33.75 -20.11 -51.57
N SER A 743 -34.19 -19.95 -52.83
CA SER A 743 -33.60 -18.95 -53.74
C SER A 743 -34.34 -17.62 -53.62
N THR A 744 -33.66 -16.60 -53.09
CA THR A 744 -34.11 -15.21 -53.16
C THR A 744 -33.13 -14.42 -54.02
N ASN A 745 -33.59 -13.89 -55.15
CA ASN A 745 -32.84 -12.99 -56.05
C ASN A 745 -32.56 -11.62 -55.37
N ASN A 746 -31.81 -11.60 -54.26
CA ASN A 746 -31.55 -10.38 -53.49
C ASN A 746 -30.07 -10.29 -53.11
N LYS A 747 -29.35 -9.27 -53.62
CA LYS A 747 -27.90 -9.09 -53.45
C LYS A 747 -27.46 -8.90 -51.99
N THR A 748 -28.38 -8.50 -51.11
CA THR A 748 -28.14 -8.42 -49.65
C THR A 748 -28.01 -9.80 -49.01
N VAL A 749 -28.59 -10.83 -49.63
CA VAL A 749 -28.52 -12.24 -49.17
C VAL A 749 -27.14 -12.84 -49.49
N ASP A 750 -26.46 -12.40 -50.55
CA ASP A 750 -25.12 -12.89 -50.91
C ASP A 750 -24.05 -12.51 -49.87
N THR A 751 -24.11 -11.29 -49.32
CA THR A 751 -23.17 -10.85 -48.26
C THR A 751 -23.38 -11.63 -46.97
N LEU A 752 -24.63 -11.90 -46.60
CA LEU A 752 -24.97 -12.68 -45.41
C LEU A 752 -24.61 -14.16 -45.58
N CYS A 753 -24.88 -14.75 -46.76
CA CYS A 753 -24.46 -16.10 -47.13
C CYS A 753 -22.93 -16.25 -47.05
N ILE A 754 -22.19 -15.27 -47.59
CA ILE A 754 -20.73 -15.29 -47.56
C ILE A 754 -20.23 -15.19 -46.11
N LEU A 755 -20.74 -14.27 -45.29
CA LEU A 755 -20.24 -14.07 -43.93
C LEU A 755 -20.65 -15.18 -42.97
N ASN A 756 -21.91 -15.61 -43.03
CA ASN A 756 -22.47 -16.66 -42.19
C ASN A 756 -23.23 -17.72 -43.01
N PRO A 757 -22.50 -18.59 -43.74
CA PRO A 757 -23.11 -19.70 -44.47
C PRO A 757 -24.07 -20.50 -43.60
N SER A 758 -23.69 -20.81 -42.37
CA SER A 758 -24.47 -21.67 -41.46
C SER A 758 -25.88 -21.14 -41.13
N ALA A 759 -26.08 -19.83 -41.14
CA ALA A 759 -27.39 -19.21 -40.90
C ALA A 759 -28.40 -19.44 -42.05
N VAL A 760 -27.93 -19.80 -43.24
CA VAL A 760 -28.75 -20.04 -44.44
C VAL A 760 -29.04 -21.53 -44.65
N PHE A 761 -28.22 -22.43 -44.08
CA PHE A 761 -28.34 -23.88 -44.25
C PHE A 761 -29.19 -24.60 -43.19
N CYS A 762 -29.47 -23.97 -42.04
CA CYS A 762 -30.17 -24.64 -40.94
C CYS A 762 -31.66 -24.32 -40.93
N GLY A 763 -32.44 -25.13 -41.66
CA GLY A 763 -33.91 -25.08 -41.62
C GLY A 763 -34.62 -26.27 -42.28
N CYS A 764 -33.91 -27.30 -42.74
CA CYS A 764 -34.54 -28.48 -43.35
C CYS A 764 -34.00 -29.80 -42.80
N ASP A 765 -34.91 -30.68 -42.37
CA ASP A 765 -34.65 -32.07 -41.97
C ASP A 765 -34.30 -32.99 -43.18
N CYS A 766 -33.42 -32.56 -44.11
CA CYS A 766 -32.98 -33.47 -45.18
C CYS A 766 -31.79 -34.35 -44.76
N LYS A 767 -31.91 -35.65 -45.03
CA LYS A 767 -30.85 -36.68 -44.95
C LYS A 767 -29.80 -36.52 -46.06
N CYS A 768 -29.22 -35.34 -46.14
CA CYS A 768 -28.31 -34.90 -47.20
C CYS A 768 -26.96 -34.55 -46.54
N ASN A 769 -25.84 -34.68 -47.27
CA ASN A 769 -24.46 -34.58 -46.78
C ASN A 769 -24.04 -33.13 -46.38
N CYS A 770 -24.90 -32.41 -45.63
CA CYS A 770 -24.88 -30.96 -45.40
C CYS A 770 -23.69 -30.47 -44.61
N ARG A 771 -23.19 -31.25 -43.64
CA ARG A 771 -22.08 -30.81 -42.77
C ARG A 771 -20.75 -30.71 -43.52
N GLN A 772 -20.47 -31.66 -44.43
CA GLN A 772 -19.29 -31.61 -45.29
C GLN A 772 -19.38 -30.44 -46.29
N LYS A 773 -20.56 -30.18 -46.85
CA LYS A 773 -20.80 -29.07 -47.78
C LYS A 773 -20.73 -27.70 -47.10
N LEU A 774 -21.22 -27.59 -45.87
CA LEU A 774 -21.11 -26.38 -45.05
C LEU A 774 -19.64 -26.05 -44.73
N ASN A 775 -18.83 -27.06 -44.38
CA ASN A 775 -17.40 -26.87 -44.14
C ASN A 775 -16.66 -26.38 -45.40
N LEU A 776 -17.04 -26.88 -46.58
CA LEU A 776 -16.48 -26.41 -47.86
C LEU A 776 -16.84 -24.95 -48.14
N LEU A 777 -18.10 -24.55 -47.88
CA LEU A 777 -18.55 -23.16 -48.03
C LEU A 777 -17.90 -22.23 -47.02
N GLU A 778 -17.74 -22.67 -45.77
CA GLU A 778 -17.03 -21.93 -44.73
C GLU A 778 -15.57 -21.69 -45.10
N HIS A 779 -14.88 -22.72 -45.60
CA HIS A 779 -13.51 -22.64 -46.09
C HIS A 779 -13.39 -21.70 -47.29
N LEU A 780 -14.29 -21.80 -48.27
CA LEU A 780 -14.29 -20.94 -49.45
C LEU A 780 -14.58 -19.48 -49.10
N SER A 781 -15.55 -19.23 -48.23
CA SER A 781 -15.85 -17.90 -47.69
C SER A 781 -14.67 -17.29 -46.94
N ARG A 782 -13.98 -18.07 -46.10
CA ARG A 782 -12.78 -17.60 -45.37
C ARG A 782 -11.67 -17.19 -46.33
N ARG A 783 -11.45 -17.97 -47.39
CA ARG A 783 -10.49 -17.61 -48.44
C ARG A 783 -10.91 -16.35 -49.18
N LEU A 784 -12.18 -16.21 -49.56
CA LEU A 784 -12.70 -15.01 -50.20
C LEU A 784 -12.50 -13.77 -49.32
N CYS A 785 -12.94 -13.80 -48.06
CA CYS A 785 -12.80 -12.68 -47.12
C CYS A 785 -11.32 -12.25 -46.95
N PHE A 786 -10.42 -13.22 -46.82
CA PHE A 786 -9.00 -12.94 -46.72
C PHE A 786 -8.41 -12.39 -48.02
N SER A 787 -8.79 -12.93 -49.17
CA SER A 787 -8.34 -12.43 -50.48
C SER A 787 -8.81 -11.00 -50.73
N LEU A 788 -10.04 -10.65 -50.34
CA LEU A 788 -10.54 -9.28 -50.40
C LEU A 788 -9.76 -8.35 -49.46
N HIS A 789 -9.45 -8.79 -48.24
CA HIS A 789 -8.64 -8.04 -47.28
C HIS A 789 -7.23 -7.76 -47.81
N VAL A 790 -6.54 -8.78 -48.32
CA VAL A 790 -5.19 -8.63 -48.90
C VAL A 790 -5.21 -7.66 -50.08
N ALA A 791 -6.20 -7.79 -50.96
CA ALA A 791 -6.33 -6.91 -52.12
C ALA A 791 -6.57 -5.45 -51.72
N ARG A 792 -7.48 -5.23 -50.77
CA ARG A 792 -7.73 -3.91 -50.20
C ARG A 792 -6.45 -3.31 -49.63
N ASN A 793 -5.70 -4.06 -48.82
CA ASN A 793 -4.46 -3.56 -48.24
C ASN A 793 -3.42 -3.23 -49.31
N ASN A 794 -3.28 -4.06 -50.35
CA ASN A 794 -2.36 -3.80 -51.45
C ASN A 794 -2.72 -2.51 -52.21
N ILE A 795 -4.01 -2.29 -52.48
CA ILE A 795 -4.50 -1.06 -53.13
C ILE A 795 -4.23 0.16 -52.23
N LEU A 796 -4.57 0.08 -50.94
CA LEU A 796 -4.36 1.18 -50.00
C LEU A 796 -2.87 1.50 -49.78
N ASN A 797 -2.01 0.48 -49.76
CA ASN A 797 -0.56 0.63 -49.62
C ASN A 797 0.10 1.22 -50.88
N ALA A 798 -0.55 1.14 -52.04
CA ALA A 798 -0.09 1.75 -53.28
C ALA A 798 -0.46 3.25 -53.40
N LEU A 799 -1.34 3.78 -52.54
CA LEU A 799 -1.74 5.19 -52.55
C LEU A 799 -0.63 6.12 -52.00
N PRO A 800 -0.53 7.38 -52.46
CA PRO A 800 0.43 8.37 -51.97
C PRO A 800 0.31 8.61 -50.45
N SER A 801 1.43 8.93 -49.79
CA SER A 801 1.54 9.08 -48.33
C SER A 801 0.62 10.14 -47.70
N SER A 802 0.19 11.15 -48.46
CA SER A 802 -0.80 12.15 -48.02
C SER A 802 -2.19 11.55 -47.72
N ASN A 803 -2.54 10.44 -48.36
CA ASN A 803 -3.79 9.70 -48.13
C ASN A 803 -3.64 8.56 -47.10
N ARG A 804 -2.45 8.38 -46.50
CA ARG A 804 -2.15 7.30 -45.52
C ARG A 804 -2.32 7.69 -44.05
N LYS A 805 -2.60 8.96 -43.73
CA LYS A 805 -2.80 9.38 -42.33
C LYS A 805 -3.99 8.63 -41.72
N GLY A 806 -3.73 7.82 -40.69
CA GLY A 806 -4.72 7.01 -39.97
C GLY A 806 -4.95 5.59 -40.51
N LEU A 807 -4.21 5.14 -41.53
CA LEU A 807 -4.24 3.75 -42.04
C LEU A 807 -3.01 2.97 -41.55
N ARG A 808 -2.78 2.89 -40.23
CA ARG A 808 -1.88 1.85 -39.69
C ARG A 808 -2.72 0.58 -39.50
N ALA A 809 -2.45 -0.39 -40.36
CA ALA A 809 -3.04 -1.71 -40.27
C ALA A 809 -2.75 -2.32 -38.88
N ALA A 810 -3.78 -2.91 -38.27
CA ALA A 810 -3.56 -3.98 -37.31
C ALA A 810 -2.69 -5.03 -38.00
N THR A 811 -1.45 -5.17 -37.53
CA THR A 811 -0.51 -6.19 -37.97
C THR A 811 -1.19 -7.56 -37.85
N PRO A 812 -1.07 -8.47 -38.83
CA PRO A 812 -1.45 -9.85 -38.60
C PRO A 812 -0.47 -10.42 -37.56
N LEU A 813 -0.99 -10.84 -36.41
CA LEU A 813 -0.32 -11.81 -35.53
C LEU A 813 -0.30 -13.17 -36.23
#